data_AF-A0A9N9CAE5-F1
#
_entry.id   AF-A0A9N9CAE5-F1
#
_cell.length_a   1.000
_cell.length_b   1.000
_cell.length_c   1.000
_cell.angle_alpha   90.00
_cell.angle_beta   90.00
_cell.angle_gamma   90.00
#
_symmetry.space_group_name_H-M   'P 1'
#
loop_
_entity.id
_entity.type
_entity.pdbx_description
1 polymer ?
#
loop_
_entity_poly.entity_id
_entity_poly.type
_entity_poly.pdbx_seq_one_letter_code
_entity_poly.pdbx_strand_id
1 'polypeptide(L)'
;RPIYNVSLWTTQFLRIVKNFIKLTEVYEIDEDNPIGVRLPDAEHQGHIMKRRKIECKEYKSFDDKYVQIPLKIFNMLSSSKFAPDPRVSLAAIKNLQVGQHFVLPNFGQEPKHFSEGYLGRKLYVTNQMINVWNDISKDQLHSFKRVLSGPMGVGKSYIALYLAARAYAEGWLILYIADAAELDVDTPEKAGKVICEYFLALNRDIVTGDGLEMLVENVTFSSEKDFIIVAEIILGELPKQVERKTLFVIDEHGVLFEEDPPVPKRLHLLSPLMNLTFWAEHYKGVRVIFTGISHAKYEMKYMKNGQNIWWVIYISPLEDNVFDILLVTHPLLKKSGIKEKVKEATNCIPHVRTDQLLNLAQEYYNGLEKNSKNRYYDALTSIFLPNKPTIQFDWHILDLGLIYRFHRDGDFTRYLPICPPAQKAFLKMYKSFDLPKEIKYQLNIGKLSGPQFEEALFNRLVSRSNTTILLQATDLNNRKTNPVKIEFEDYAIIKQPNLSLGSGCDEVLGRGFDGYPRFDFMLGTIFIQVSISSFTKHNNESSKNIEKAFEPMLPQAGITANDINGRNQIEIYLDEIYGPTHSARIDPISRKFNVSKNGKHKPGFRIVYIRGSPGTAKHSTKGKKFPEIAHVTFDEIKRNLFQNVL
;
A
#
# COMPACT_ATOMS: atom_id res chain seq x y z
N ARG A 1 33.57 24.85 30.66
CA ARG A 1 34.84 24.07 30.80
C ARG A 1 34.60 23.01 31.87
N PRO A 2 35.17 21.78 31.79
CA PRO A 2 36.32 21.32 30.97
C PRO A 2 35.88 20.43 29.79
N ILE A 3 36.58 20.26 28.65
CA ILE A 3 38.01 20.09 28.28
C ILE A 3 38.52 18.64 28.45
N TYR A 4 38.61 17.97 27.27
CA TYR A 4 39.50 16.88 26.79
C TYR A 4 39.36 15.43 27.27
N ASN A 5 39.17 14.50 26.32
CA ASN A 5 40.31 13.74 25.77
C ASN A 5 39.97 13.05 24.43
N VAL A 6 40.36 13.68 23.32
CA VAL A 6 40.50 13.08 21.98
C VAL A 6 41.98 12.76 21.79
N SER A 7 42.45 11.62 22.30
CA SER A 7 43.84 11.18 22.06
C SER A 7 44.05 9.66 22.14
N LEU A 8 43.02 8.87 22.48
CA LEU A 8 43.18 7.40 22.58
C LEU A 8 42.81 6.65 21.28
N TRP A 9 41.99 7.24 20.41
CA TRP A 9 41.50 6.58 19.20
C TRP A 9 42.45 6.66 17.99
N THR A 10 43.25 7.72 17.88
CA THR A 10 44.23 7.86 16.78
C THR A 10 45.45 6.95 16.95
N THR A 11 45.84 6.64 18.19
CA THR A 11 47.02 5.81 18.47
C THR A 11 46.74 4.31 18.28
N GLN A 12 45.52 3.84 18.54
CA GLN A 12 45.12 2.45 18.23
C GLN A 12 44.86 2.24 16.73
N PHE A 13 44.31 3.23 16.03
CA PHE A 13 44.09 3.15 14.59
C PHE A 13 45.41 3.15 13.79
N LEU A 14 46.41 3.95 14.19
CA LEU A 14 47.74 3.95 13.57
C LEU A 14 48.56 2.67 13.88
N ARG A 15 48.28 1.98 14.98
CA ARG A 15 48.94 0.70 15.32
C ARG A 15 48.37 -0.48 14.52
N ILE A 16 47.09 -0.41 14.14
CA ILE A 16 46.44 -1.38 13.26
C ILE A 16 46.88 -1.16 11.80
N VAL A 17 46.98 0.09 11.35
CA VAL A 17 47.44 0.43 9.99
C VAL A 17 48.95 0.14 9.81
N LYS A 18 49.80 0.36 10.81
CA LYS A 18 51.23 -0.02 10.75
C LYS A 18 51.48 -1.53 10.75
N ASN A 19 50.58 -2.33 11.33
CA ASN A 19 50.69 -3.79 11.27
C ASN A 19 50.14 -4.37 9.96
N PHE A 20 49.26 -3.65 9.25
CA PHE A 20 48.74 -4.06 7.94
C PHE A 20 49.69 -3.71 6.78
N ILE A 21 50.50 -2.65 6.92
CA ILE A 21 51.50 -2.25 5.91
C ILE A 21 52.81 -3.07 6.03
N LYS A 22 53.01 -3.83 7.13
CA LYS A 22 54.21 -4.66 7.34
C LYS A 22 54.18 -6.05 6.69
N LEU A 23 53.18 -6.35 5.86
CA LEU A 23 52.98 -7.68 5.25
C LEU A 23 53.12 -7.71 3.71
N THR A 24 53.55 -6.62 3.06
CA THR A 24 53.68 -6.56 1.59
C THR A 24 55.00 -6.05 1.04
N GLU A 25 56.08 -6.04 1.83
CA GLU A 25 57.43 -5.79 1.28
C GLU A 25 58.46 -6.69 1.96
N VAL A 26 58.74 -7.86 1.37
CA VAL A 26 60.06 -8.52 1.48
C VAL A 26 60.32 -9.30 0.19
N TYR A 27 61.38 -8.88 -0.53
CA TYR A 27 62.32 -9.58 -1.45
C TYR A 27 62.69 -8.57 -2.55
N GLU A 28 63.92 -8.11 -2.79
CA GLU A 28 65.32 -8.34 -2.35
C GLU A 28 66.07 -6.98 -2.57
N ILE A 29 67.26 -6.66 -2.06
CA ILE A 29 68.60 -7.21 -2.37
C ILE A 29 69.63 -6.65 -1.34
N ASP A 30 70.62 -7.49 -1.11
CA ASP A 30 71.87 -7.48 -0.34
C ASP A 30 72.80 -6.24 -0.41
N GLU A 31 73.50 -5.94 0.69
CA GLU A 31 74.89 -5.42 0.71
C GLU A 31 75.47 -5.44 2.16
N ASP A 32 76.66 -6.04 2.31
CA ASP A 32 77.62 -6.02 3.43
C ASP A 32 77.61 -7.10 4.56
N ASN A 33 78.19 -8.29 4.20
CA ASN A 33 79.34 -9.00 4.86
C ASN A 33 79.23 -9.59 6.30
N PRO A 34 80.09 -10.53 6.75
CA PRO A 34 80.65 -11.77 6.19
C PRO A 34 80.39 -13.03 7.09
N ILE A 35 80.96 -14.17 6.68
CA ILE A 35 81.37 -15.37 7.47
C ILE A 35 80.43 -16.60 7.37
N GLY A 36 80.96 -17.66 6.74
CA GLY A 36 80.68 -19.04 7.22
C GLY A 36 80.35 -20.12 6.18
N VAL A 37 81.25 -20.33 5.21
CA VAL A 37 81.48 -21.57 4.41
C VAL A 37 80.75 -22.85 4.86
N ARG A 38 80.02 -23.49 3.92
CA ARG A 38 80.16 -24.93 3.55
C ARG A 38 79.29 -25.28 2.32
N LEU A 39 79.95 -25.61 1.20
CA LEU A 39 79.42 -26.42 0.09
C LEU A 39 79.58 -27.92 0.44
N PRO A 40 78.70 -28.81 -0.07
CA PRO A 40 79.01 -29.46 -1.36
C PRO A 40 77.81 -29.72 -2.30
N ASP A 41 78.14 -29.61 -3.60
CA ASP A 41 77.82 -30.47 -4.75
C ASP A 41 76.37 -30.63 -5.29
N ALA A 42 76.16 -29.95 -6.42
CA ALA A 42 75.80 -30.44 -7.76
C ALA A 42 74.74 -31.57 -7.98
N GLU A 43 73.88 -31.26 -8.96
CA GLU A 43 73.01 -32.14 -9.78
C GLU A 43 71.71 -32.65 -9.15
N HIS A 44 70.56 -32.12 -9.62
CA HIS A 44 69.56 -32.94 -10.34
C HIS A 44 68.49 -32.08 -11.05
N GLN A 45 68.15 -32.56 -12.24
CA GLN A 45 67.34 -31.95 -13.28
C GLN A 45 65.83 -31.91 -12.96
N GLY A 46 65.17 -30.86 -13.46
CA GLY A 46 63.94 -31.00 -14.25
C GLY A 46 62.64 -31.39 -13.56
N HIS A 47 61.82 -30.38 -13.20
CA HIS A 47 60.37 -30.47 -13.32
C HIS A 47 59.79 -29.13 -13.79
N ILE A 48 59.62 -29.00 -15.10
CA ILE A 48 58.75 -27.98 -15.71
C ILE A 48 57.31 -28.34 -15.33
N MET A 49 56.69 -27.57 -14.42
CA MET A 49 55.24 -27.57 -14.25
C MET A 49 54.59 -27.13 -15.58
N LYS A 50 53.91 -28.06 -16.25
CA LYS A 50 53.02 -27.78 -17.38
C LYS A 50 52.00 -26.71 -16.96
N ARG A 51 52.14 -25.48 -17.47
CA ARG A 51 51.08 -24.46 -17.44
C ARG A 51 49.84 -25.06 -18.11
N ARG A 52 48.75 -25.24 -17.35
CA ARG A 52 47.44 -25.60 -17.90
C ARG A 52 47.04 -24.51 -18.92
N LYS A 53 46.60 -24.94 -20.09
CA LYS A 53 46.14 -24.09 -21.18
C LYS A 53 44.89 -23.33 -20.71
N ILE A 54 45.00 -22.03 -20.54
CA ILE A 54 43.89 -21.15 -20.16
C ILE A 54 42.98 -20.98 -21.38
N GLU A 55 41.70 -21.34 -21.28
CA GLU A 55 40.73 -21.19 -22.38
C GLU A 55 40.11 -19.79 -22.37
N CYS A 56 40.77 -18.86 -23.05
CA CYS A 56 40.24 -17.53 -23.36
C CYS A 56 39.78 -17.45 -24.82
N LYS A 57 38.81 -16.58 -25.09
CA LYS A 57 38.41 -16.18 -26.43
C LYS A 57 38.37 -14.68 -26.53
N GLU A 58 38.72 -14.20 -27.72
CA GLU A 58 38.58 -12.79 -28.05
C GLU A 58 37.10 -12.47 -28.33
N TYR A 59 36.60 -11.40 -27.72
CA TYR A 59 35.23 -10.91 -27.90
C TYR A 59 35.26 -9.46 -28.33
N LYS A 60 34.46 -9.13 -29.35
CA LYS A 60 34.31 -7.76 -29.84
C LYS A 60 33.21 -7.04 -29.06
N SER A 61 33.57 -6.01 -28.31
CA SER A 61 32.67 -5.18 -27.52
C SER A 61 31.80 -4.27 -28.39
N PHE A 62 30.88 -3.53 -27.75
CA PHE A 62 30.02 -2.55 -28.43
C PHE A 62 30.78 -1.41 -29.10
N ASP A 63 31.85 -0.92 -28.47
CA ASP A 63 32.72 0.16 -28.96
C ASP A 63 33.87 -0.36 -29.85
N ASP A 64 33.66 -1.52 -30.49
CA ASP A 64 34.58 -2.18 -31.41
C ASP A 64 35.96 -2.55 -30.83
N LYS A 65 36.12 -2.55 -29.49
CA LYS A 65 37.32 -3.05 -28.81
C LYS A 65 37.30 -4.57 -28.69
N TYR A 66 38.46 -5.20 -28.82
CA TYR A 66 38.61 -6.64 -28.64
C TYR A 66 39.16 -6.93 -27.24
N VAL A 67 38.42 -7.72 -26.45
CA VAL A 67 38.76 -8.08 -25.07
C VAL A 67 38.92 -9.59 -24.95
N GLN A 68 39.98 -10.03 -24.28
CA GLN A 68 40.18 -11.45 -23.96
C GLN A 68 39.33 -11.81 -22.75
N ILE A 69 38.34 -12.67 -22.96
CA ILE A 69 37.39 -13.08 -21.91
C ILE A 69 37.45 -14.60 -21.66
N PRO A 70 37.13 -15.05 -20.42
CA PRO A 70 37.06 -16.48 -20.10
C PRO A 70 36.01 -17.18 -20.96
N LEU A 71 36.29 -18.43 -21.38
CA LEU A 71 35.35 -19.21 -22.20
C LEU A 71 33.94 -19.31 -21.58
N LYS A 72 33.83 -19.36 -20.25
CA LYS A 72 32.54 -19.37 -19.54
C LYS A 72 31.73 -18.08 -19.79
N ILE A 73 32.37 -16.92 -19.70
CA ILE A 73 31.74 -15.61 -19.97
C ILE A 73 31.45 -15.44 -21.45
N PHE A 74 32.36 -15.89 -22.33
CA PHE A 74 32.15 -15.92 -23.78
C PHE A 74 30.90 -16.73 -24.14
N ASN A 75 30.74 -17.90 -23.55
CA ASN A 75 29.58 -18.76 -23.78
C ASN A 75 28.28 -18.11 -23.30
N MET A 76 28.30 -17.36 -22.19
CA MET A 76 27.13 -16.60 -21.72
C MET A 76 26.75 -15.47 -22.67
N LEU A 77 27.73 -14.67 -23.12
CA LEU A 77 27.51 -13.60 -24.10
C LEU A 77 27.00 -14.11 -25.46
N SER A 78 27.46 -15.30 -25.86
CA SER A 78 27.05 -15.97 -27.11
C SER A 78 25.75 -16.75 -26.98
N SER A 79 25.22 -16.92 -25.76
CA SER A 79 24.00 -17.68 -25.51
C SER A 79 22.76 -16.93 -25.99
N SER A 80 21.76 -17.68 -26.45
CA SER A 80 20.39 -17.17 -26.65
C SER A 80 19.54 -17.28 -25.38
N LYS A 81 20.04 -17.96 -24.34
CA LYS A 81 19.35 -18.09 -23.05
C LYS A 81 19.16 -16.70 -22.44
N PHE A 82 17.91 -16.37 -22.09
CA PHE A 82 17.50 -15.07 -21.54
C PHE A 82 17.77 -13.87 -22.46
N ALA A 83 18.13 -14.09 -23.73
CA ALA A 83 18.38 -13.00 -24.65
C ALA A 83 17.04 -12.28 -24.98
N PRO A 84 16.93 -10.97 -24.74
CA PRO A 84 15.78 -10.20 -25.17
C PRO A 84 15.80 -9.99 -26.69
N ASP A 85 14.64 -9.64 -27.24
CA ASP A 85 14.55 -9.09 -28.58
C ASP A 85 15.33 -7.76 -28.67
N PRO A 86 15.81 -7.36 -29.86
CA PRO A 86 16.66 -6.17 -30.02
C PRO A 86 16.01 -4.90 -29.45
N ARG A 87 16.80 -4.00 -28.83
CA ARG A 87 16.32 -2.73 -28.23
C ARG A 87 15.37 -1.91 -29.11
N VAL A 88 15.59 -1.93 -30.44
CA VAL A 88 14.74 -1.24 -31.41
C VAL A 88 13.29 -1.75 -31.42
N SER A 89 13.05 -3.01 -31.10
CA SER A 89 11.69 -3.57 -30.99
C SER A 89 10.93 -2.99 -29.79
N LEU A 90 11.63 -2.50 -28.78
CA LEU A 90 11.07 -1.81 -27.62
C LEU A 90 10.98 -0.28 -27.79
N ALA A 91 11.40 0.28 -28.93
CA ALA A 91 11.43 1.75 -29.11
C ALA A 91 10.08 2.44 -28.87
N ALA A 92 8.97 1.76 -29.17
CA ALA A 92 7.62 2.29 -28.98
C ALA A 92 7.30 2.58 -27.50
N ILE A 93 7.91 1.86 -26.54
CA ILE A 93 7.63 2.03 -25.11
C ILE A 93 7.98 3.43 -24.59
N LYS A 94 8.90 4.13 -25.27
CA LYS A 94 9.40 5.46 -24.89
C LYS A 94 8.32 6.55 -24.98
N ASN A 95 7.36 6.37 -25.88
CA ASN A 95 6.37 7.41 -26.24
C ASN A 95 4.96 7.12 -25.71
N LEU A 96 4.79 6.01 -24.98
CA LEU A 96 3.46 5.60 -24.51
C LEU A 96 2.93 6.57 -23.45
N GLN A 97 1.65 6.90 -23.61
CA GLN A 97 0.85 7.65 -22.66
C GLN A 97 0.02 6.72 -21.79
N VAL A 98 -0.47 7.26 -20.69
CA VAL A 98 -1.32 6.55 -19.73
C VAL A 98 -2.57 6.00 -20.44
N GLY A 99 -2.92 4.76 -20.13
CA GLY A 99 -4.05 4.05 -20.73
C GLY A 99 -3.75 3.42 -22.09
N GLN A 100 -2.61 3.71 -22.70
CA GLN A 100 -2.14 2.97 -23.87
C GLN A 100 -1.55 1.62 -23.45
N HIS A 101 -1.46 0.70 -24.41
CA HIS A 101 -0.80 -0.59 -24.20
C HIS A 101 0.26 -0.83 -25.25
N PHE A 102 1.22 -1.67 -24.88
CA PHE A 102 2.28 -2.15 -25.75
C PHE A 102 2.37 -3.66 -25.65
N VAL A 103 2.47 -4.32 -26.79
CA VAL A 103 2.72 -5.76 -26.82
C VAL A 103 4.20 -5.94 -26.53
N LEU A 104 4.54 -6.40 -25.33
CA LEU A 104 5.93 -6.55 -24.92
C LEU A 104 6.57 -7.68 -25.75
N PRO A 105 7.66 -7.39 -26.51
CA PRO A 105 8.47 -8.40 -27.17
C PRO A 105 9.08 -9.37 -26.16
N ASN A 106 9.82 -10.38 -26.62
CA ASN A 106 10.57 -11.22 -25.69
C ASN A 106 11.59 -10.36 -24.93
N PHE A 107 11.54 -10.37 -23.60
CA PHE A 107 12.46 -9.61 -22.76
C PHE A 107 13.45 -10.51 -21.99
N GLY A 108 13.50 -11.80 -22.35
CA GLY A 108 14.37 -12.80 -21.73
C GLY A 108 13.84 -13.35 -20.41
N GLN A 109 13.16 -12.52 -19.62
CA GLN A 109 12.53 -12.87 -18.34
C GLN A 109 11.18 -12.17 -18.20
N GLU A 110 10.27 -12.78 -17.44
CA GLU A 110 8.92 -12.31 -17.23
C GLU A 110 8.47 -12.54 -15.77
N PRO A 111 7.74 -11.60 -15.15
CA PRO A 111 7.12 -11.82 -13.86
C PRO A 111 6.17 -13.03 -13.87
N LYS A 112 5.93 -13.59 -12.68
CA LYS A 112 4.90 -14.61 -12.46
C LYS A 112 3.56 -14.14 -13.03
N HIS A 113 2.91 -15.02 -13.77
CA HIS A 113 1.62 -14.79 -14.43
C HIS A 113 1.59 -13.69 -15.50
N PHE A 114 2.74 -13.14 -15.90
CA PHE A 114 2.78 -12.27 -17.06
C PHE A 114 2.46 -13.08 -18.32
N SER A 115 1.73 -12.47 -19.26
CA SER A 115 1.20 -13.12 -20.47
C SER A 115 0.07 -14.13 -20.27
N GLU A 116 -0.29 -14.46 -19.02
CA GLU A 116 -1.45 -15.32 -18.73
C GLU A 116 -2.77 -14.56 -18.87
N GLY A 117 -3.82 -15.26 -19.31
CA GLY A 117 -5.18 -14.70 -19.39
C GLY A 117 -5.44 -13.80 -20.61
N TYR A 118 -6.51 -13.01 -20.53
CA TYR A 118 -7.10 -12.32 -21.71
C TYR A 118 -6.27 -11.15 -22.26
N LEU A 119 -5.33 -10.62 -21.48
CA LEU A 119 -4.46 -9.53 -21.89
C LEU A 119 -3.24 -10.02 -22.69
N GLY A 120 -2.87 -11.30 -22.55
CA GLY A 120 -1.65 -11.83 -23.15
C GLY A 120 -0.44 -10.94 -22.83
N ARG A 121 0.45 -10.72 -23.80
CA ARG A 121 1.66 -9.89 -23.65
C ARG A 121 1.41 -8.38 -23.66
N LYS A 122 0.16 -7.91 -23.57
CA LYS A 122 -0.16 -6.48 -23.59
C LYS A 122 0.10 -5.87 -22.22
N LEU A 123 1.12 -5.02 -22.14
CA LEU A 123 1.44 -4.21 -20.97
C LEU A 123 0.74 -2.85 -21.08
N TYR A 124 -0.18 -2.56 -20.15
CA TYR A 124 -0.90 -1.27 -20.10
C TYR A 124 -0.12 -0.28 -19.25
N VAL A 125 0.07 0.93 -19.79
CA VAL A 125 0.81 2.00 -19.13
C VAL A 125 -0.11 2.70 -18.14
N THR A 126 0.32 2.70 -16.87
CA THR A 126 -0.40 3.34 -15.77
C THR A 126 0.23 4.68 -15.40
N ASN A 127 -0.52 5.53 -14.70
CA ASN A 127 0.03 6.77 -14.12
C ASN A 127 1.22 6.49 -13.19
N GLN A 128 1.13 5.44 -12.37
CA GLN A 128 2.21 5.05 -11.46
C GLN A 128 3.48 4.68 -12.23
N MET A 129 3.37 3.92 -13.32
CA MET A 129 4.51 3.59 -14.19
C MET A 129 5.20 4.85 -14.73
N ILE A 130 4.43 5.81 -15.24
CA ILE A 130 4.95 7.07 -15.75
C ILE A 130 5.58 7.93 -14.65
N ASN A 131 4.93 8.02 -13.49
CA ASN A 131 5.42 8.82 -12.36
C ASN A 131 6.76 8.28 -11.84
N VAL A 132 6.84 6.97 -11.59
CA VAL A 132 8.10 6.35 -11.14
C VAL A 132 9.18 6.49 -12.22
N TRP A 133 8.83 6.28 -13.49
CA TRP A 133 9.77 6.49 -14.60
C TRP A 133 10.32 7.91 -14.63
N ASN A 134 9.46 8.91 -14.55
CA ASN A 134 9.85 10.32 -14.57
C ASN A 134 10.77 10.68 -13.41
N ASP A 135 10.65 10.03 -12.27
CA ASP A 135 11.54 10.25 -11.14
C ASP A 135 12.90 9.56 -11.33
N ILE A 136 12.93 8.33 -11.87
CA ILE A 136 14.20 7.64 -12.12
C ILE A 136 14.96 8.19 -13.33
N SER A 137 14.27 8.72 -14.34
CA SER A 137 14.90 9.18 -15.59
C SER A 137 15.56 10.54 -15.46
N LYS A 138 15.14 11.37 -14.49
CA LYS A 138 15.74 12.67 -14.20
C LYS A 138 17.25 12.54 -13.93
N ASP A 139 18.00 13.51 -14.46
CA ASP A 139 19.36 13.74 -14.04
C ASP A 139 19.33 14.28 -12.61
N GLN A 140 19.88 13.50 -11.68
CA GLN A 140 19.89 13.81 -10.26
C GLN A 140 21.34 13.93 -9.78
N LEU A 141 21.55 14.77 -8.78
CA LEU A 141 22.83 14.87 -8.07
C LEU A 141 23.12 13.62 -7.23
N HIS A 142 22.12 12.76 -7.04
CA HIS A 142 22.21 11.60 -6.16
C HIS A 142 21.76 10.29 -6.82
N SER A 143 22.21 9.16 -6.27
CA SER A 143 21.69 7.84 -6.63
C SER A 143 20.22 7.69 -6.20
N PHE A 144 19.39 7.10 -7.07
CA PHE A 144 18.00 6.83 -6.77
C PHE A 144 17.83 5.37 -6.38
N LYS A 145 17.31 5.10 -5.19
CA LYS A 145 17.07 3.72 -4.74
C LYS A 145 15.70 3.65 -4.10
N ARG A 146 14.86 2.67 -4.42
CA ARG A 146 13.52 2.54 -3.83
C ARG A 146 13.07 1.09 -3.72
N VAL A 147 12.19 0.84 -2.77
CA VAL A 147 11.41 -0.38 -2.64
C VAL A 147 9.97 -0.07 -3.01
N LEU A 148 9.45 -0.69 -4.08
CA LEU A 148 8.02 -0.66 -4.40
C LEU A 148 7.30 -1.57 -3.42
N SER A 149 6.35 -1.03 -2.68
CA SER A 149 5.58 -1.78 -1.69
C SER A 149 4.09 -1.53 -1.89
N GLY A 150 3.27 -2.53 -1.61
CA GLY A 150 1.83 -2.42 -1.78
C GLY A 150 1.18 -3.80 -1.69
N PRO A 151 -0.15 -3.87 -1.61
CA PRO A 151 -0.88 -5.11 -1.49
C PRO A 151 -0.54 -6.13 -2.58
N MET A 152 -0.83 -7.40 -2.34
CA MET A 152 -0.72 -8.43 -3.36
C MET A 152 -1.59 -8.08 -4.58
N GLY A 153 -1.04 -8.23 -5.78
CA GLY A 153 -1.79 -8.03 -7.03
C GLY A 153 -2.01 -6.58 -7.47
N VAL A 154 -1.42 -5.57 -6.82
CA VAL A 154 -1.51 -4.16 -7.28
C VAL A 154 -0.64 -3.82 -8.49
N GLY A 155 0.14 -4.76 -9.00
CA GLY A 155 0.94 -4.57 -10.21
C GLY A 155 2.39 -4.10 -10.00
N LYS A 156 2.98 -4.32 -8.81
CA LYS A 156 4.40 -3.98 -8.53
C LYS A 156 5.37 -4.57 -9.57
N SER A 157 5.22 -5.86 -9.87
CA SER A 157 6.03 -6.58 -10.84
C SER A 157 5.84 -6.08 -12.28
N TYR A 158 4.63 -5.60 -12.61
CA TYR A 158 4.36 -4.98 -13.90
C TYR A 158 5.04 -3.61 -14.00
N ILE A 159 5.10 -2.84 -12.91
CA ILE A 159 5.88 -1.60 -12.84
C ILE A 159 7.37 -1.91 -12.98
N ALA A 160 7.90 -2.90 -12.26
CA ALA A 160 9.29 -3.33 -12.35
C ALA A 160 9.68 -3.71 -13.79
N LEU A 161 8.87 -4.55 -14.45
CA LEU A 161 9.03 -4.93 -15.85
C LEU A 161 8.99 -3.71 -16.79
N TYR A 162 8.03 -2.80 -16.59
CA TYR A 162 7.94 -1.58 -17.38
C TYR A 162 9.19 -0.71 -17.27
N LEU A 163 9.71 -0.50 -16.05
CA LEU A 163 10.92 0.29 -15.82
C LEU A 163 12.14 -0.36 -16.48
N ALA A 164 12.29 -1.69 -16.35
CA ALA A 164 13.37 -2.43 -16.97
C ALA A 164 13.30 -2.37 -18.51
N ALA A 165 12.12 -2.60 -19.09
CA ALA A 165 11.89 -2.52 -20.53
C ALA A 165 12.17 -1.11 -21.09
N ARG A 166 11.78 -0.07 -20.36
CA ARG A 166 12.01 1.32 -20.78
C ARG A 166 13.49 1.71 -20.69
N ALA A 167 14.18 1.34 -19.61
CA ALA A 167 15.62 1.54 -19.48
C ALA A 167 16.42 0.76 -20.55
N TYR A 168 16.00 -0.47 -20.86
CA TYR A 168 16.58 -1.25 -21.96
C TYR A 168 16.43 -0.52 -23.29
N ALA A 169 15.23 -0.02 -23.61
CA ALA A 169 14.99 0.73 -24.84
C ALA A 169 15.85 2.01 -24.91
N GLU A 170 16.13 2.66 -23.77
CA GLU A 170 16.99 3.85 -23.68
C GLU A 170 18.50 3.56 -23.68
N GLY A 171 18.92 2.30 -23.75
CA GLY A 171 20.35 1.94 -23.81
C GLY A 171 21.07 2.04 -22.47
N TRP A 172 20.34 2.03 -21.36
CA TRP A 172 20.92 1.97 -20.02
C TRP A 172 21.47 0.56 -19.77
N LEU A 173 22.51 0.46 -18.93
CA LEU A 173 22.94 -0.83 -18.41
C LEU A 173 21.92 -1.30 -17.39
N ILE A 174 21.44 -2.54 -17.53
CA ILE A 174 20.38 -3.06 -16.68
C ILE A 174 20.71 -4.41 -16.07
N LEU A 175 20.27 -4.62 -14.83
CA LEU A 175 20.13 -5.96 -14.26
C LEU A 175 18.66 -6.09 -13.86
N TYR A 176 17.93 -6.95 -14.54
CA TYR A 176 16.56 -7.30 -14.17
C TYR A 176 16.53 -8.77 -13.78
N ILE A 177 15.97 -9.06 -12.60
CA ILE A 177 15.69 -10.40 -12.11
C ILE A 177 14.20 -10.44 -11.78
N ALA A 178 13.42 -11.20 -12.55
CA ALA A 178 11.96 -11.26 -12.44
C ALA A 178 11.46 -12.11 -11.27
N ASP A 179 12.27 -13.05 -10.77
CA ASP A 179 11.99 -13.81 -9.56
C ASP A 179 13.26 -13.91 -8.70
N ALA A 180 13.29 -13.17 -7.59
CA ALA A 180 14.42 -13.20 -6.66
C ALA A 180 14.67 -14.59 -6.06
N ALA A 181 13.69 -15.50 -6.06
CA ALA A 181 13.88 -16.88 -5.59
C ALA A 181 15.00 -17.62 -6.35
N GLU A 182 15.33 -17.20 -7.57
CA GLU A 182 16.45 -17.78 -8.32
C GLU A 182 17.83 -17.49 -7.73
N LEU A 183 17.93 -16.49 -6.85
CA LEU A 183 19.13 -16.20 -6.08
C LEU A 183 19.22 -17.00 -4.78
N ASP A 184 18.13 -17.65 -4.37
CA ASP A 184 18.07 -18.50 -3.18
C ASP A 184 18.62 -19.90 -3.49
N VAL A 185 19.94 -19.96 -3.61
CA VAL A 185 20.70 -21.18 -3.93
C VAL A 185 21.65 -21.55 -2.81
N ASP A 186 22.21 -22.75 -2.85
CA ASP A 186 23.07 -23.32 -1.82
C ASP A 186 24.46 -22.69 -1.72
N THR A 187 25.00 -22.12 -2.82
CA THR A 187 26.37 -21.56 -2.83
C THR A 187 26.45 -20.18 -3.51
N PRO A 188 27.40 -19.31 -3.11
CA PRO A 188 27.58 -17.99 -3.72
C PRO A 188 28.00 -18.06 -5.20
N GLU A 189 28.69 -19.12 -5.63
CA GLU A 189 29.07 -19.32 -7.04
C GLU A 189 27.83 -19.49 -7.93
N LYS A 190 26.82 -20.24 -7.47
CA LYS A 190 25.57 -20.42 -8.20
C LYS A 190 24.79 -19.11 -8.29
N ALA A 191 24.71 -18.35 -7.19
CA ALA A 191 24.06 -17.04 -7.20
C ALA A 191 24.79 -16.05 -8.13
N GLY A 192 26.13 -16.05 -8.08
CA GLY A 192 26.96 -15.23 -8.98
C GLY A 192 26.76 -15.60 -10.44
N LYS A 193 26.65 -16.90 -10.75
CA LYS A 193 26.35 -17.38 -12.09
C LYS A 193 24.99 -16.86 -12.60
N VAL A 194 23.94 -16.90 -11.78
CA VAL A 194 22.61 -16.36 -12.12
C VAL A 194 22.69 -14.87 -12.46
N ILE A 195 23.36 -14.07 -11.62
CA ILE A 195 23.57 -12.63 -11.85
C ILE A 195 24.32 -12.39 -13.17
N CYS A 196 25.38 -13.15 -13.43
CA CYS A 196 26.17 -13.04 -14.67
C CYS A 196 25.34 -13.38 -15.92
N GLU A 197 24.58 -14.48 -15.89
CA GLU A 197 23.73 -14.89 -17.01
C GLU A 197 22.73 -13.80 -17.37
N TYR A 198 22.04 -13.24 -16.38
CA TYR A 198 21.04 -12.20 -16.59
C TYR A 198 21.63 -10.87 -17.03
N PHE A 199 22.71 -10.43 -16.39
CA PHE A 199 23.36 -9.18 -16.76
C PHE A 199 23.93 -9.24 -18.19
N LEU A 200 24.66 -10.30 -18.54
CA LEU A 200 25.30 -10.40 -19.84
C LEU A 200 24.27 -10.55 -20.97
N ALA A 201 23.20 -11.33 -20.76
CA ALA A 201 22.14 -11.47 -21.75
C ALA A 201 21.45 -10.14 -22.08
N LEU A 202 21.17 -9.31 -21.06
CA LEU A 202 20.51 -8.01 -21.23
C LEU A 202 21.41 -6.89 -21.74
N ASN A 203 22.73 -7.02 -21.65
CA ASN A 203 23.64 -5.92 -21.98
C ASN A 203 24.66 -6.24 -23.08
N ARG A 204 24.69 -7.46 -23.63
CA ARG A 204 25.69 -7.89 -24.62
C ARG A 204 25.88 -6.93 -25.81
N ASP A 205 24.84 -6.18 -26.15
CA ASP A 205 24.81 -5.23 -27.26
C ASP A 205 25.29 -3.81 -26.89
N ILE A 206 25.59 -3.53 -25.63
CA ILE A 206 25.94 -2.19 -25.12
C ILE A 206 27.08 -2.17 -24.07
N VAL A 207 27.62 -3.33 -23.65
CA VAL A 207 28.80 -3.36 -22.79
C VAL A 207 30.03 -2.95 -23.62
N THR A 208 30.78 -1.97 -23.13
CA THR A 208 32.01 -1.48 -23.74
C THR A 208 33.20 -2.39 -23.43
N GLY A 209 34.31 -2.21 -24.15
CA GLY A 209 35.55 -2.95 -23.91
C GLY A 209 36.03 -2.75 -22.47
N ASP A 210 36.07 -1.50 -22.01
CA ASP A 210 36.50 -1.16 -20.65
C ASP A 210 35.57 -1.80 -19.59
N GLY A 211 34.27 -1.89 -19.89
CA GLY A 211 33.30 -2.59 -19.02
C GLY A 211 33.54 -4.10 -18.97
N LEU A 212 33.88 -4.72 -20.10
CA LEU A 212 34.22 -6.15 -20.17
C LEU A 212 35.57 -6.45 -19.49
N GLU A 213 36.58 -5.60 -19.68
CA GLU A 213 37.88 -5.71 -19.03
C GLU A 213 37.72 -5.67 -17.51
N MET A 214 36.96 -4.70 -17.00
CA MET A 214 36.65 -4.61 -15.58
C MET A 214 35.97 -5.88 -15.05
N LEU A 215 35.05 -6.49 -15.81
CA LEU A 215 34.39 -7.73 -15.39
C LEU A 215 35.36 -8.93 -15.28
N VAL A 216 36.45 -8.95 -16.03
CA VAL A 216 37.36 -10.11 -16.12
C VAL A 216 38.75 -9.87 -15.54
N GLU A 217 39.06 -8.65 -15.09
CA GLU A 217 40.38 -8.22 -14.61
C GLU A 217 40.96 -9.15 -13.53
N ASN A 218 40.13 -9.59 -12.59
CA ASN A 218 40.53 -10.40 -11.44
C ASN A 218 40.11 -11.88 -11.56
N VAL A 219 39.69 -12.31 -12.75
CA VAL A 219 39.23 -13.67 -13.00
C VAL A 219 40.42 -14.60 -13.23
N THR A 220 40.42 -15.76 -12.59
CA THR A 220 41.52 -16.75 -12.70
C THR A 220 41.30 -17.78 -13.81
N PHE A 221 40.23 -17.61 -14.59
CA PHE A 221 39.89 -18.37 -15.80
C PHE A 221 39.76 -19.89 -15.60
N SER A 222 39.58 -20.35 -14.35
CA SER A 222 39.70 -21.77 -14.01
C SER A 222 38.77 -22.23 -12.88
N SER A 223 38.02 -21.32 -12.26
CA SER A 223 37.22 -21.62 -11.07
C SER A 223 35.74 -21.29 -11.29
N GLU A 224 34.85 -21.92 -10.52
CA GLU A 224 33.46 -21.44 -10.37
C GLU A 224 33.41 -20.18 -9.49
N LYS A 225 34.44 -19.96 -8.66
CA LYS A 225 34.57 -18.74 -7.84
C LYS A 225 34.70 -17.46 -8.67
N ASP A 226 35.12 -17.59 -9.93
CA ASP A 226 35.22 -16.46 -10.85
C ASP A 226 33.84 -15.76 -11.00
N PHE A 227 32.73 -16.51 -10.93
CA PHE A 227 31.38 -15.92 -10.97
C PHE A 227 31.05 -15.02 -9.77
N ILE A 228 31.65 -15.27 -8.61
CA ILE A 228 31.48 -14.40 -7.44
C ILE A 228 32.11 -13.05 -7.74
N ILE A 229 33.36 -13.05 -8.22
CA ILE A 229 34.11 -11.84 -8.57
C ILE A 229 33.36 -11.03 -9.61
N VAL A 230 32.91 -11.66 -10.70
CA VAL A 230 32.16 -10.96 -11.76
C VAL A 230 30.84 -10.39 -11.21
N ALA A 231 30.10 -11.13 -10.39
CA ALA A 231 28.85 -10.66 -9.81
C ALA A 231 29.03 -9.53 -8.79
N GLU A 232 30.12 -9.53 -8.01
CA GLU A 232 30.48 -8.42 -7.11
C GLU A 232 30.74 -7.14 -7.90
N ILE A 233 31.40 -7.24 -9.06
CA ILE A 233 31.65 -6.11 -9.95
C ILE A 233 30.35 -5.61 -10.57
N ILE A 234 29.47 -6.51 -11.01
CA ILE A 234 28.14 -6.16 -11.54
C ILE A 234 27.31 -5.42 -10.49
N LEU A 235 27.21 -5.93 -9.26
CA LEU A 235 26.42 -5.30 -8.21
C LEU A 235 27.09 -4.05 -7.63
N GLY A 236 28.41 -3.97 -7.69
CA GLY A 236 29.25 -2.99 -6.99
C GLY A 236 29.79 -1.88 -7.87
N GLU A 237 30.83 -2.17 -8.65
CA GLU A 237 31.66 -1.15 -9.30
C GLU A 237 31.06 -0.64 -10.61
N LEU A 238 30.43 -1.53 -11.39
CA LEU A 238 29.85 -1.20 -12.69
C LEU A 238 28.74 -0.13 -12.63
N PRO A 239 27.85 -0.12 -11.63
CA PRO A 239 26.86 0.94 -11.45
C PRO A 239 27.44 2.29 -11.09
N LYS A 240 28.58 2.29 -10.38
CA LYS A 240 29.20 3.50 -9.80
C LYS A 240 29.90 4.38 -10.84
N GLN A 241 29.89 3.97 -12.11
CA GLN A 241 30.44 4.76 -13.21
C GLN A 241 29.64 6.07 -13.38
N VAL A 242 30.35 7.21 -13.33
CA VAL A 242 29.75 8.54 -13.21
C VAL A 242 29.01 8.97 -14.49
N GLU A 243 29.42 8.47 -15.64
CA GLU A 243 28.99 8.97 -16.96
C GLU A 243 27.75 8.26 -17.52
N ARG A 244 27.28 7.17 -16.90
CA ARG A 244 26.22 6.32 -17.46
C ARG A 244 25.13 6.00 -16.45
N LYS A 245 23.87 6.09 -16.90
CA LYS A 245 22.72 5.63 -16.11
C LYS A 245 22.66 4.11 -16.12
N THR A 246 22.47 3.54 -14.93
CA THR A 246 22.30 2.11 -14.70
C THR A 246 21.01 1.87 -13.94
N LEU A 247 20.28 0.78 -14.24
CA LEU A 247 19.05 0.41 -13.54
C LEU A 247 19.07 -1.05 -13.10
N PHE A 248 19.03 -1.27 -11.79
CA PHE A 248 18.90 -2.58 -11.17
C PHE A 248 17.51 -2.78 -10.61
N VAL A 249 16.86 -3.85 -11.06
CA VAL A 249 15.50 -4.20 -10.68
C VAL A 249 15.49 -5.64 -10.19
N ILE A 250 15.19 -5.84 -8.90
CA ILE A 250 14.98 -7.16 -8.32
C ILE A 250 13.49 -7.28 -7.95
N ASP A 251 12.77 -8.08 -8.74
CA ASP A 251 11.36 -8.38 -8.52
C ASP A 251 11.22 -9.54 -7.52
N GLU A 252 10.09 -9.61 -6.82
CA GLU A 252 9.84 -10.53 -5.69
C GLU A 252 10.94 -10.54 -4.61
N HIS A 253 11.61 -9.40 -4.41
CA HIS A 253 12.75 -9.23 -3.49
C HIS A 253 12.47 -9.74 -2.06
N GLY A 254 11.23 -9.66 -1.60
CA GLY A 254 10.83 -10.12 -0.26
C GLY A 254 11.09 -11.61 0.00
N VAL A 255 11.11 -12.45 -1.03
CA VAL A 255 11.36 -13.90 -0.92
C VAL A 255 12.73 -14.20 -0.29
N LEU A 256 13.72 -13.34 -0.53
CA LEU A 256 15.08 -13.49 0.01
C LEU A 256 15.17 -13.38 1.55
N PHE A 257 14.06 -13.06 2.22
CA PHE A 257 13.99 -12.79 3.66
C PHE A 257 12.97 -13.67 4.38
N GLU A 258 12.37 -14.65 3.69
CA GLU A 258 11.40 -15.56 4.29
C GLU A 258 12.05 -16.54 5.28
N GLU A 259 13.26 -17.00 4.98
CA GLU A 259 14.05 -17.88 5.84
C GLU A 259 14.95 -17.11 6.83
N ASP A 260 15.29 -17.73 7.96
CA ASP A 260 16.25 -17.23 8.95
C ASP A 260 17.45 -18.18 9.08
N PRO A 261 18.68 -17.76 8.74
CA PRO A 261 19.07 -16.42 8.32
C PRO A 261 18.62 -16.08 6.88
N PRO A 262 18.25 -14.81 6.60
CA PRO A 262 17.94 -14.35 5.24
C PRO A 262 19.04 -14.67 4.23
N VAL A 263 18.66 -14.87 2.96
CA VAL A 263 19.57 -15.24 1.87
C VAL A 263 20.77 -14.28 1.75
N PRO A 264 20.63 -12.94 1.85
CA PRO A 264 21.77 -12.02 1.82
C PRO A 264 22.75 -12.14 3.00
N LYS A 265 22.33 -12.77 4.11
CA LYS A 265 23.23 -13.12 5.23
C LYS A 265 23.90 -14.47 5.01
N ARG A 266 23.19 -15.43 4.41
CA ARG A 266 23.70 -16.77 4.08
C ARG A 266 24.72 -16.71 2.94
N LEU A 267 24.50 -15.84 1.95
CA LEU A 267 25.34 -15.65 0.77
C LEU A 267 25.90 -14.21 0.75
N HIS A 268 27.16 -14.03 1.17
CA HIS A 268 27.79 -12.71 1.31
C HIS A 268 27.81 -11.86 0.02
N LEU A 269 27.89 -12.51 -1.15
CA LEU A 269 27.77 -11.87 -2.46
C LEU A 269 26.51 -11.00 -2.59
N LEU A 270 25.40 -11.42 -1.97
CA LEU A 270 24.11 -10.75 -2.05
C LEU A 270 23.91 -9.69 -0.96
N SER A 271 24.92 -9.43 -0.13
CA SER A 271 24.86 -8.40 0.92
C SER A 271 24.45 -7.00 0.43
N PRO A 272 24.73 -6.55 -0.82
CA PRO A 272 24.21 -5.27 -1.32
C PRO A 272 22.68 -5.20 -1.33
N LEU A 273 21.99 -6.33 -1.55
CA LEU A 273 20.52 -6.40 -1.59
C LEU A 273 19.88 -6.13 -0.23
N MET A 274 20.64 -6.22 0.86
CA MET A 274 20.18 -5.88 2.23
C MET A 274 20.58 -4.45 2.66
N ASN A 275 21.19 -3.65 1.77
CA ASN A 275 21.76 -2.35 2.16
C ASN A 275 21.66 -1.30 1.04
N LEU A 276 20.60 -0.48 1.06
CA LEU A 276 20.45 0.61 0.07
C LEU A 276 21.57 1.66 0.14
N THR A 277 22.27 1.80 1.26
CA THR A 277 23.39 2.75 1.34
C THR A 277 24.65 2.23 0.65
N PHE A 278 24.67 0.97 0.20
CA PHE A 278 25.79 0.37 -0.51
C PHE A 278 26.16 1.17 -1.78
N TRP A 279 25.16 1.57 -2.56
CA TRP A 279 25.33 2.50 -3.67
C TRP A 279 25.21 3.95 -3.19
N ALA A 280 26.22 4.43 -2.46
CA ALA A 280 26.27 5.76 -1.83
C ALA A 280 25.60 6.91 -2.63
N GLU A 281 25.17 7.96 -1.93
CA GLU A 281 24.36 9.02 -2.54
C GLU A 281 25.05 9.75 -3.69
N HIS A 282 26.38 9.84 -3.75
CA HIS A 282 27.08 10.64 -4.77
C HIS A 282 27.15 9.98 -6.17
N TYR A 283 26.74 8.71 -6.32
CA TYR A 283 26.77 8.02 -7.62
C TYR A 283 25.54 8.38 -8.47
N LYS A 284 25.62 9.51 -9.17
CA LYS A 284 24.52 10.13 -9.94
C LYS A 284 23.83 9.22 -10.96
N GLY A 285 24.54 8.25 -11.53
CA GLY A 285 24.02 7.33 -12.55
C GLY A 285 23.25 6.12 -11.99
N VAL A 286 23.38 5.81 -10.70
CA VAL A 286 22.84 4.57 -10.13
C VAL A 286 21.34 4.68 -9.88
N ARG A 287 20.57 3.71 -10.39
CA ARG A 287 19.15 3.50 -10.09
C ARG A 287 18.94 2.07 -9.58
N VAL A 288 18.29 1.91 -8.43
CA VAL A 288 17.96 0.59 -7.85
C VAL A 288 16.50 0.54 -7.43
N ILE A 289 15.78 -0.48 -7.87
CA ILE A 289 14.37 -0.73 -7.55
C ILE A 289 14.22 -2.17 -7.05
N PHE A 290 13.61 -2.34 -5.89
CA PHE A 290 13.19 -3.65 -5.40
C PHE A 290 11.67 -3.71 -5.32
N THR A 291 11.03 -4.84 -5.62
CA THR A 291 9.61 -5.02 -5.29
C THR A 291 9.48 -5.79 -3.99
N GLY A 292 9.13 -5.10 -2.92
CA GLY A 292 8.94 -5.72 -1.62
C GLY A 292 7.52 -6.25 -1.42
N ILE A 293 7.33 -6.97 -0.33
CA ILE A 293 6.01 -7.41 0.11
C ILE A 293 5.14 -6.22 0.56
N SER A 294 3.88 -6.48 0.91
CA SER A 294 3.00 -5.49 1.54
C SER A 294 3.72 -4.80 2.71
N HIS A 295 3.75 -3.46 2.69
CA HIS A 295 4.47 -2.60 3.64
C HIS A 295 5.99 -2.79 3.74
N ALA A 296 6.61 -3.56 2.85
CA ALA A 296 8.04 -3.82 2.83
C ALA A 296 8.53 -4.40 4.17
N LYS A 297 7.71 -5.21 4.85
CA LYS A 297 7.95 -5.67 6.24
C LYS A 297 9.30 -6.35 6.40
N TYR A 298 9.69 -7.19 5.44
CA TYR A 298 11.00 -7.85 5.48
C TYR A 298 12.12 -6.85 5.21
N GLU A 299 11.94 -5.97 4.23
CA GLU A 299 12.90 -4.93 3.88
C GLU A 299 13.12 -3.95 5.05
N MET A 300 12.06 -3.53 5.73
CA MET A 300 12.15 -2.64 6.89
C MET A 300 12.81 -3.32 8.11
N LYS A 301 12.62 -4.64 8.27
CA LYS A 301 13.19 -5.41 9.39
C LYS A 301 14.67 -5.75 9.17
N TYR A 302 15.03 -6.18 7.96
CA TYR A 302 16.35 -6.74 7.67
C TYR A 302 17.27 -5.76 6.94
N MET A 303 16.75 -4.80 6.17
CA MET A 303 17.62 -3.85 5.46
C MET A 303 18.22 -2.82 6.40
N LYS A 304 19.51 -2.56 6.20
CA LYS A 304 20.19 -1.46 6.88
C LYS A 304 19.51 -0.14 6.51
N ASN A 305 19.03 0.59 7.51
CA ASN A 305 18.22 1.81 7.37
C ASN A 305 16.86 1.62 6.69
N GLY A 306 16.33 0.39 6.63
CA GLY A 306 15.03 0.08 6.01
C GLY A 306 13.83 0.78 6.66
N GLN A 307 13.97 1.31 7.88
CA GLN A 307 12.93 2.08 8.58
C GLN A 307 12.67 3.46 7.97
N ASN A 308 13.56 3.97 7.12
CA ASN A 308 13.41 5.28 6.49
C ASN A 308 12.35 5.23 5.39
N ILE A 309 11.17 5.80 5.67
CA ILE A 309 10.00 5.83 4.77
C ILE A 309 10.33 6.39 3.39
N TRP A 310 11.32 7.29 3.28
CA TRP A 310 11.80 7.86 2.02
C TRP A 310 12.27 6.81 0.98
N TRP A 311 12.69 5.63 1.43
CA TRP A 311 13.11 4.55 0.53
C TRP A 311 11.95 3.73 -0.03
N VAL A 312 10.72 3.91 0.45
CA VAL A 312 9.57 3.11 0.05
C VAL A 312 8.63 3.92 -0.84
N ILE A 313 8.30 3.39 -2.01
CA ILE A 313 7.21 3.91 -2.85
C ILE A 313 6.01 2.99 -2.65
N TYR A 314 4.92 3.56 -2.14
CA TYR A 314 3.68 2.80 -1.97
C TYR A 314 2.87 2.77 -3.27
N ILE A 315 2.62 1.57 -3.78
CA ILE A 315 1.83 1.31 -4.98
C ILE A 315 0.38 1.06 -4.57
N SER A 316 -0.47 2.02 -4.91
CA SER A 316 -1.91 1.96 -4.67
C SER A 316 -2.60 1.09 -5.74
N PRO A 317 -3.89 0.75 -5.55
CA PRO A 317 -4.73 0.20 -6.61
C PRO A 317 -4.69 1.06 -7.89
N LEU A 318 -5.06 0.46 -9.03
CA LEU A 318 -5.11 1.17 -10.29
C LEU A 318 -6.12 2.31 -10.22
N GLU A 319 -5.83 3.41 -10.90
CA GLU A 319 -6.78 4.49 -11.05
C GLU A 319 -7.98 4.05 -11.88
N ASP A 320 -9.14 4.62 -11.56
CA ASP A 320 -10.43 4.27 -12.14
C ASP A 320 -10.45 4.32 -13.67
N ASN A 321 -9.82 5.32 -14.28
CA ASN A 321 -9.72 5.46 -15.73
C ASN A 321 -8.89 4.35 -16.39
N VAL A 322 -7.76 3.97 -15.77
CA VAL A 322 -6.88 2.90 -16.27
C VAL A 322 -7.54 1.54 -16.08
N PHE A 323 -8.20 1.34 -14.94
CA PHE A 323 -8.96 0.12 -14.67
C PHE A 323 -10.17 -0.01 -15.62
N ASP A 324 -10.86 1.09 -15.91
CA ASP A 324 -11.94 1.13 -16.89
C ASP A 324 -11.47 0.66 -18.28
N ILE A 325 -10.28 1.10 -18.72
CA ILE A 325 -9.68 0.67 -19.98
C ILE A 325 -9.44 -0.85 -19.95
N LEU A 326 -8.89 -1.39 -18.87
CA LEU A 326 -8.68 -2.84 -18.71
C LEU A 326 -10.00 -3.60 -18.79
N LEU A 327 -11.05 -3.15 -18.09
CA LEU A 327 -12.36 -3.80 -18.12
C LEU A 327 -13.02 -3.79 -19.51
N VAL A 328 -12.89 -2.68 -20.25
CA VAL A 328 -13.43 -2.54 -21.61
C VAL A 328 -12.79 -3.52 -22.58
N THR A 329 -11.53 -3.91 -22.33
CA THR A 329 -10.81 -4.88 -23.18
C THR A 329 -11.27 -6.32 -22.98
N HIS A 330 -12.02 -6.61 -21.90
CA HIS A 330 -12.56 -7.94 -21.65
C HIS A 330 -13.99 -8.10 -22.23
N PRO A 331 -14.28 -9.15 -23.04
CA PRO A 331 -15.58 -9.32 -23.71
C PRO A 331 -16.79 -9.33 -22.77
N LEU A 332 -16.64 -9.90 -21.57
CA LEU A 332 -17.68 -9.97 -20.53
C LEU A 332 -17.70 -8.77 -19.57
N LEU A 333 -16.54 -8.23 -19.18
CA LEU A 333 -16.46 -7.18 -18.14
C LEU A 333 -16.76 -5.79 -18.69
N LYS A 334 -16.75 -5.61 -20.01
CA LYS A 334 -17.15 -4.35 -20.68
C LYS A 334 -18.64 -4.02 -20.60
N LYS A 335 -19.49 -4.96 -20.15
CA LYS A 335 -20.95 -4.76 -20.08
C LYS A 335 -21.31 -3.78 -18.95
N SER A 336 -22.13 -2.77 -19.26
CA SER A 336 -22.66 -1.83 -18.26
C SER A 336 -23.44 -2.57 -17.16
N GLY A 337 -23.14 -2.28 -15.89
CA GLY A 337 -23.67 -2.94 -14.71
C GLY A 337 -22.77 -4.07 -14.16
N ILE A 338 -21.97 -4.73 -15.01
CA ILE A 338 -20.93 -5.68 -14.56
C ILE A 338 -19.64 -4.94 -14.25
N LYS A 339 -19.27 -3.97 -15.10
CA LYS A 339 -18.10 -3.11 -14.92
C LYS A 339 -18.10 -2.43 -13.55
N GLU A 340 -19.20 -1.79 -13.18
CA GLU A 340 -19.34 -1.05 -11.92
C GLU A 340 -19.28 -1.98 -10.71
N LYS A 341 -19.93 -3.16 -10.78
CA LYS A 341 -19.85 -4.18 -9.73
C LYS A 341 -18.45 -4.75 -9.56
N VAL A 342 -17.70 -4.92 -10.66
CA VAL A 342 -16.32 -5.40 -10.62
C VAL A 342 -15.40 -4.33 -10.00
N LYS A 343 -15.57 -3.06 -10.36
CA LYS A 343 -14.85 -1.95 -9.71
C LYS A 343 -15.12 -1.90 -8.22
N GLU A 344 -16.38 -2.02 -7.82
CA GLU A 344 -16.77 -2.02 -6.42
C GLU A 344 -16.22 -3.23 -5.66
N ALA A 345 -16.26 -4.43 -6.27
CA ALA A 345 -15.81 -5.67 -5.67
C ALA A 345 -14.27 -5.80 -5.58
N THR A 346 -13.54 -5.15 -6.48
CA THR A 346 -12.07 -5.26 -6.58
C THR A 346 -11.32 -4.00 -6.14
N ASN A 347 -12.02 -2.86 -6.03
CA ASN A 347 -11.45 -1.52 -5.87
C ASN A 347 -10.27 -1.25 -6.81
N CYS A 348 -10.45 -1.64 -8.06
CA CYS A 348 -9.41 -1.46 -9.08
C CYS A 348 -8.08 -2.15 -8.72
N ILE A 349 -8.08 -3.12 -7.77
CA ILE A 349 -6.96 -4.04 -7.53
C ILE A 349 -7.20 -5.27 -8.41
N PRO A 350 -6.31 -5.57 -9.37
CA PRO A 350 -6.47 -6.68 -10.30
C PRO A 350 -6.81 -8.07 -9.69
N HIS A 351 -6.48 -8.33 -8.42
CA HIS A 351 -6.56 -9.68 -7.84
C HIS A 351 -7.46 -9.87 -6.58
N VAL A 352 -8.09 -8.85 -5.98
CA VAL A 352 -8.64 -9.03 -4.61
C VAL A 352 -10.16 -9.25 -4.53
N ARG A 353 -10.60 -10.30 -3.81
CA ARG A 353 -12.00 -10.59 -3.44
C ARG A 353 -12.26 -10.35 -1.95
N THR A 354 -13.37 -9.71 -1.59
CA THR A 354 -13.79 -9.43 -0.19
C THR A 354 -13.73 -10.64 0.74
N ASP A 355 -14.09 -11.83 0.26
CA ASP A 355 -14.13 -13.03 1.10
C ASP A 355 -12.72 -13.56 1.45
N GLN A 356 -11.73 -13.38 0.57
CA GLN A 356 -10.33 -13.70 0.88
C GLN A 356 -9.77 -12.75 1.95
N LEU A 357 -10.09 -11.45 1.84
CA LEU A 357 -9.71 -10.46 2.85
C LEU A 357 -10.38 -10.74 4.20
N LEU A 358 -11.65 -11.17 4.17
CA LEU A 358 -12.37 -11.58 5.36
C LEU A 358 -11.71 -12.78 6.02
N ASN A 359 -11.35 -13.82 5.25
CA ASN A 359 -10.68 -15.00 5.78
C ASN A 359 -9.34 -14.63 6.43
N LEU A 360 -8.51 -13.81 5.78
CA LEU A 360 -7.25 -13.33 6.35
C LEU A 360 -7.45 -12.58 7.67
N ALA A 361 -8.43 -11.66 7.71
CA ALA A 361 -8.75 -10.92 8.92
C ALA A 361 -9.27 -11.85 10.05
N GLN A 362 -10.08 -12.85 9.71
CA GLN A 362 -10.60 -13.84 10.65
C GLN A 362 -9.52 -14.77 11.19
N GLU A 363 -8.63 -15.29 10.33
CA GLU A 363 -7.48 -16.11 10.74
C GLU A 363 -6.61 -15.37 11.74
N TYR A 364 -6.30 -14.11 11.46
CA TYR A 364 -5.56 -13.26 12.38
C TYR A 364 -6.27 -13.10 13.73
N TYR A 365 -7.55 -12.73 13.72
CA TYR A 365 -8.33 -12.55 14.95
C TYR A 365 -8.46 -13.85 15.77
N ASN A 366 -8.54 -14.99 15.11
CA ASN A 366 -8.62 -16.28 15.77
C ASN A 366 -7.33 -16.62 16.52
N GLY A 367 -6.17 -16.24 15.96
CA GLY A 367 -4.85 -16.41 16.59
C GLY A 367 -4.54 -15.44 17.75
N LEU A 368 -5.37 -14.42 17.99
CA LEU A 368 -5.15 -13.47 19.08
C LEU A 368 -5.45 -14.04 20.47
N GLU A 369 -4.68 -13.59 21.47
CA GLU A 369 -5.05 -13.78 22.88
C GLU A 369 -6.32 -13.00 23.25
N LYS A 370 -7.02 -13.44 24.30
CA LYS A 370 -8.32 -12.88 24.73
C LYS A 370 -8.30 -11.36 24.96
N ASN A 371 -7.24 -10.84 25.59
CA ASN A 371 -7.11 -9.40 25.83
C ASN A 371 -6.91 -8.61 24.53
N SER A 372 -6.17 -9.20 23.57
CA SER A 372 -5.93 -8.62 22.25
C SER A 372 -7.19 -8.67 21.37
N LYS A 373 -8.07 -9.68 21.52
CA LYS A 373 -9.38 -9.72 20.83
C LYS A 373 -10.29 -8.55 21.20
N ASN A 374 -10.33 -8.16 22.48
CA ASN A 374 -11.11 -7.00 22.91
C ASN A 374 -10.56 -5.69 22.31
N ARG A 375 -9.23 -5.50 22.34
CA ARG A 375 -8.59 -4.34 21.68
C ARG A 375 -8.84 -4.32 20.17
N TYR A 376 -8.78 -5.49 19.52
CA TYR A 376 -9.10 -5.63 18.11
C TYR A 376 -10.52 -5.17 17.80
N TYR A 377 -11.50 -5.65 18.58
CA TYR A 377 -12.91 -5.27 18.45
C TYR A 377 -13.08 -3.76 18.60
N ASP A 378 -12.45 -3.15 19.60
CA ASP A 378 -12.55 -1.71 19.84
C ASP A 378 -11.89 -0.89 18.72
N ALA A 379 -10.71 -1.31 18.23
CA ALA A 379 -10.04 -0.68 17.10
C ALA A 379 -10.89 -0.79 15.82
N LEU A 380 -11.46 -1.96 15.54
CA LEU A 380 -12.39 -2.19 14.43
C LEU A 380 -13.64 -1.32 14.53
N THR A 381 -14.20 -1.19 15.73
CA THR A 381 -15.34 -0.30 15.99
C THR A 381 -14.98 1.15 15.66
N SER A 382 -13.77 1.60 15.99
CA SER A 382 -13.31 2.97 15.72
C SER A 382 -13.17 3.31 14.23
N ILE A 383 -13.00 2.29 13.36
CA ILE A 383 -13.06 2.50 11.91
C ILE A 383 -14.44 2.97 11.49
N PHE A 384 -15.49 2.39 12.08
CA PHE A 384 -16.86 2.63 11.67
C PHE A 384 -17.54 3.75 12.47
N LEU A 385 -17.12 3.99 13.71
CA LEU A 385 -17.71 5.00 14.59
C LEU A 385 -16.65 6.06 14.99
N PRO A 386 -16.63 7.22 14.30
CA PRO A 386 -15.58 8.21 14.45
C PRO A 386 -15.57 8.94 15.81
N ASN A 387 -16.66 8.86 16.59
CA ASN A 387 -16.77 9.48 17.92
C ASN A 387 -16.08 8.67 19.03
N LYS A 388 -15.56 7.47 18.72
CA LYS A 388 -14.79 6.67 19.68
C LYS A 388 -13.32 7.12 19.72
N PRO A 389 -12.69 7.11 20.90
CA PRO A 389 -11.23 7.27 21.00
C PRO A 389 -10.57 6.25 20.08
N THR A 390 -9.63 6.72 19.26
CA THR A 390 -8.94 5.82 18.35
C THR A 390 -8.04 4.89 19.14
N ILE A 391 -8.40 3.61 19.17
CA ILE A 391 -7.57 2.56 19.76
C ILE A 391 -6.64 2.06 18.67
N GLN A 392 -5.34 2.04 18.98
CA GLN A 392 -4.32 1.62 18.04
C GLN A 392 -4.50 0.14 17.70
N PHE A 393 -4.63 -0.15 16.40
CA PHE A 393 -4.46 -1.51 15.92
C PHE A 393 -3.07 -2.00 16.28
N ASP A 394 -2.99 -3.28 16.67
CA ASP A 394 -1.71 -3.96 16.76
C ASP A 394 -0.98 -3.86 15.39
N TRP A 395 0.33 -3.64 15.43
CA TRP A 395 1.17 -3.54 14.24
C TRP A 395 1.00 -4.73 13.30
N HIS A 396 0.73 -5.93 13.82
CA HIS A 396 0.48 -7.12 12.99
C HIS A 396 -0.80 -7.03 12.15
N ILE A 397 -1.77 -6.17 12.50
CA ILE A 397 -2.99 -5.93 11.68
C ILE A 397 -2.71 -4.94 10.57
N LEU A 398 -1.87 -3.93 10.87
CA LEU A 398 -1.38 -3.01 9.85
C LEU A 398 -0.55 -3.79 8.81
N ASP A 399 0.18 -4.82 9.24
CA ASP A 399 0.92 -5.74 8.36
C ASP A 399 0.03 -6.53 7.38
N LEU A 400 -1.27 -6.74 7.69
CA LEU A 400 -2.20 -7.41 6.76
C LEU A 400 -2.45 -6.56 5.49
N GLY A 401 -2.07 -5.28 5.49
CA GLY A 401 -2.22 -4.39 4.34
C GLY A 401 -3.67 -4.05 4.01
N LEU A 402 -4.58 -4.21 4.97
CA LEU A 402 -6.02 -3.96 4.80
C LEU A 402 -6.43 -2.57 5.32
N ILE A 403 -5.60 -1.96 6.17
CA ILE A 403 -5.86 -0.68 6.85
C ILE A 403 -4.58 0.15 6.78
N TYR A 404 -4.71 1.44 6.53
CA TYR A 404 -3.61 2.38 6.68
C TYR A 404 -3.87 3.37 7.81
N ARG A 405 -2.78 3.86 8.40
CA ARG A 405 -2.78 4.87 9.44
C ARG A 405 -2.66 6.25 8.81
N PHE A 406 -3.62 7.13 9.10
CA PHE A 406 -3.62 8.52 8.64
C PHE A 406 -3.43 9.44 9.84
N HIS A 407 -2.41 10.30 9.79
CA HIS A 407 -2.20 11.38 10.75
C HIS A 407 -2.64 12.69 10.11
N ARG A 408 -3.53 13.42 10.78
CA ARG A 408 -3.88 14.80 10.44
C ARG A 408 -3.21 15.72 11.46
N ASP A 409 -2.70 16.87 11.03
CA ASP A 409 -2.12 17.88 11.92
C ASP A 409 -3.09 18.18 13.08
N GLY A 410 -2.68 17.89 14.32
CA GLY A 410 -3.50 18.03 15.54
C GLY A 410 -3.89 16.73 16.27
N ASP A 411 -2.96 15.79 16.44
CA ASP A 411 -2.97 14.65 17.40
C ASP A 411 -3.93 13.46 17.21
N PHE A 412 -4.78 13.42 16.19
CA PHE A 412 -5.65 12.25 15.99
C PHE A 412 -5.11 11.30 14.92
N THR A 413 -4.69 10.11 15.36
CA THR A 413 -4.45 8.96 14.48
C THR A 413 -5.80 8.43 14.01
N ARG A 414 -6.01 8.24 12.70
CA ARG A 414 -7.18 7.53 12.16
C ARG A 414 -6.75 6.27 11.42
N TYR A 415 -7.60 5.25 11.48
CA TYR A 415 -7.42 4.02 10.71
C TYR A 415 -8.48 3.95 9.63
N LEU A 416 -8.03 3.84 8.38
CA LEU A 416 -8.91 3.79 7.23
C LEU A 416 -8.66 2.49 6.47
N PRO A 417 -9.71 1.77 6.06
CA PRO A 417 -9.56 0.65 5.17
C PRO A 417 -8.86 1.10 3.89
N ILE A 418 -7.94 0.28 3.40
CA ILE A 418 -7.18 0.56 2.18
C ILE A 418 -8.07 0.67 0.94
N CYS A 419 -9.20 -0.04 0.96
CA CYS A 419 -10.14 -0.13 -0.15
C CYS A 419 -11.56 -0.51 0.33
N PRO A 420 -12.62 -0.25 -0.46
CA PRO A 420 -13.97 -0.71 -0.18
C PRO A 420 -14.10 -2.23 0.06
N PRO A 421 -13.43 -3.14 -0.68
CA PRO A 421 -13.43 -4.56 -0.34
C PRO A 421 -12.87 -4.86 1.05
N ALA A 422 -11.81 -4.17 1.47
CA ALA A 422 -11.29 -4.29 2.83
C ALA A 422 -12.27 -3.73 3.86
N GLN A 423 -12.90 -2.57 3.58
CA GLN A 423 -13.96 -2.02 4.40
C GLN A 423 -15.13 -3.01 4.55
N LYS A 424 -15.58 -3.63 3.44
CA LYS A 424 -16.64 -4.65 3.42
C LYS A 424 -16.23 -5.91 4.18
N ALA A 425 -14.98 -6.36 4.03
CA ALA A 425 -14.45 -7.49 4.78
C ALA A 425 -14.45 -7.20 6.29
N PHE A 426 -13.93 -6.04 6.69
CA PHE A 426 -13.96 -5.59 8.08
C PHE A 426 -15.37 -5.41 8.62
N LEU A 427 -16.30 -4.94 7.80
CA LEU A 427 -17.69 -4.79 8.20
C LEU A 427 -18.36 -6.16 8.37
N LYS A 428 -18.12 -7.12 7.45
CA LYS A 428 -18.58 -8.52 7.59
C LYS A 428 -18.01 -9.15 8.87
N MET A 429 -16.73 -8.92 9.14
CA MET A 429 -16.08 -9.37 10.37
C MET A 429 -16.70 -8.73 11.61
N TYR A 430 -16.92 -7.42 11.60
CA TYR A 430 -17.57 -6.69 12.70
C TYR A 430 -18.98 -7.22 12.97
N LYS A 431 -19.76 -7.52 11.93
CA LYS A 431 -21.10 -8.12 12.05
C LYS A 431 -21.08 -9.50 12.72
N SER A 432 -19.97 -10.24 12.65
CA SER A 432 -19.81 -11.53 13.32
C SER A 432 -19.55 -11.41 14.82
N PHE A 433 -19.18 -10.22 15.29
CA PHE A 433 -18.93 -9.99 16.70
C PHE A 433 -20.20 -9.70 17.48
N ASP A 434 -20.26 -10.30 18.66
CA ASP A 434 -21.28 -9.98 19.65
C ASP A 434 -20.88 -8.75 20.47
N LEU A 435 -21.86 -8.11 21.11
CA LEU A 435 -21.61 -6.92 21.91
C LEU A 435 -20.72 -7.23 23.13
N PRO A 436 -19.76 -6.37 23.48
CA PRO A 436 -18.95 -6.51 24.68
C PRO A 436 -19.80 -6.70 25.93
N LYS A 437 -19.36 -7.57 26.85
CA LYS A 437 -20.10 -7.88 28.10
C LYS A 437 -20.48 -6.64 28.89
N GLU A 438 -19.60 -5.65 28.94
CA GLU A 438 -19.86 -4.38 29.61
C GLU A 438 -21.04 -3.63 28.98
N ILE A 439 -21.08 -3.54 27.65
CA ILE A 439 -22.19 -2.90 26.92
C ILE A 439 -23.49 -3.67 27.15
N LYS A 440 -23.45 -5.01 27.13
CA LYS A 440 -24.62 -5.84 27.45
C LYS A 440 -25.13 -5.58 28.87
N TYR A 441 -24.24 -5.48 29.85
CA TYR A 441 -24.60 -5.18 31.23
C TYR A 441 -25.24 -3.79 31.36
N GLN A 442 -24.62 -2.76 30.77
CA GLN A 442 -25.15 -1.39 30.79
C GLN A 442 -26.51 -1.29 30.07
N LEU A 443 -26.69 -2.06 28.99
CA LEU A 443 -27.93 -2.14 28.24
C LEU A 443 -29.04 -2.84 29.04
N ASN A 444 -28.69 -3.88 29.80
CA ASN A 444 -29.59 -4.56 30.75
C ASN A 444 -30.17 -3.59 31.78
N ILE A 445 -29.30 -2.81 32.43
CA ILE A 445 -29.69 -1.86 33.50
C ILE A 445 -30.16 -0.49 32.96
N GLY A 446 -30.09 -0.25 31.65
CA GLY A 446 -30.52 0.99 30.99
C GLY A 446 -29.65 2.21 31.30
N LYS A 447 -28.35 2.03 31.56
CA LYS A 447 -27.40 3.09 31.95
C LYS A 447 -26.22 3.25 30.98
N LEU A 448 -26.47 3.05 29.68
CA LEU A 448 -25.46 3.27 28.63
C LEU A 448 -24.99 4.72 28.59
N SER A 449 -23.69 4.92 28.37
CA SER A 449 -23.16 6.21 27.93
C SER A 449 -23.56 6.50 26.46
N GLY A 450 -23.41 7.76 26.02
CA GLY A 450 -23.69 8.14 24.63
C GLY A 450 -22.94 7.27 23.61
N PRO A 451 -21.60 7.17 23.69
CA PRO A 451 -20.81 6.32 22.81
C PRO A 451 -21.18 4.82 22.89
N GLN A 452 -21.47 4.30 24.10
CA GLN A 452 -21.88 2.91 24.26
C GLN A 452 -23.24 2.63 23.60
N PHE A 453 -24.18 3.57 23.70
CA PHE A 453 -25.47 3.45 23.05
C PHE A 453 -25.35 3.49 21.52
N GLU A 454 -24.57 4.44 21.00
CA GLU A 454 -24.31 4.56 19.57
C GLU A 454 -23.69 3.28 19.00
N GLU A 455 -22.71 2.71 19.70
CA GLU A 455 -22.10 1.43 19.33
C GLU A 455 -23.09 0.28 19.35
N ALA A 456 -23.86 0.13 20.44
CA ALA A 456 -24.84 -0.94 20.57
C ALA A 456 -25.89 -0.86 19.45
N LEU A 457 -26.37 0.35 19.16
CA LEU A 457 -27.30 0.61 18.07
C LEU A 457 -26.68 0.29 16.72
N PHE A 458 -25.49 0.81 16.44
CA PHE A 458 -24.78 0.60 15.17
C PHE A 458 -24.56 -0.89 14.89
N ASN A 459 -23.99 -1.63 15.85
CA ASN A 459 -23.76 -3.07 15.72
C ASN A 459 -25.04 -3.80 15.33
N ARG A 460 -26.16 -3.53 16.02
CA ARG A 460 -27.42 -4.23 15.75
C ARG A 460 -28.12 -3.80 14.48
N LEU A 461 -27.93 -2.56 14.04
CA LEU A 461 -28.37 -2.14 12.70
C LEU A 461 -27.59 -2.89 11.63
N VAL A 462 -26.25 -2.86 11.67
CA VAL A 462 -25.43 -3.48 10.60
C VAL A 462 -25.51 -5.00 10.58
N SER A 463 -25.65 -5.67 11.73
CA SER A 463 -25.90 -7.12 11.80
C SER A 463 -27.24 -7.52 11.16
N ARG A 464 -28.15 -6.57 10.94
CA ARG A 464 -29.45 -6.74 10.29
C ARG A 464 -29.54 -6.04 8.92
N SER A 465 -28.42 -5.66 8.32
CA SER A 465 -28.38 -5.19 6.92
C SER A 465 -29.07 -6.19 5.98
N ASN A 466 -29.70 -5.72 4.90
CA ASN A 466 -30.52 -6.54 3.99
C ASN A 466 -31.77 -7.16 4.64
N THR A 467 -32.19 -6.64 5.80
CA THR A 467 -33.47 -7.01 6.42
C THR A 467 -34.27 -5.75 6.74
N THR A 468 -35.59 -5.86 6.69
CA THR A 468 -36.47 -4.78 7.12
C THR A 468 -36.54 -4.75 8.65
N ILE A 469 -36.15 -3.61 9.24
CA ILE A 469 -36.35 -3.30 10.66
C ILE A 469 -37.54 -2.34 10.75
N LEU A 470 -38.56 -2.72 11.51
CA LEU A 470 -39.76 -1.91 11.72
C LEU A 470 -39.81 -1.44 13.18
N LEU A 471 -39.67 -0.14 13.40
CA LEU A 471 -39.70 0.47 14.73
C LEU A 471 -40.99 1.24 14.92
N GLN A 472 -41.76 0.90 15.94
CA GLN A 472 -42.92 1.69 16.34
C GLN A 472 -42.46 3.08 16.80
N ALA A 473 -43.12 4.11 16.30
CA ALA A 473 -42.76 5.49 16.60
C ALA A 473 -43.95 6.24 17.19
N THR A 474 -43.62 7.25 17.98
CA THR A 474 -44.57 8.28 18.42
C THR A 474 -44.11 9.64 17.94
N ASP A 475 -44.97 10.66 18.03
CA ASP A 475 -44.52 12.05 17.97
C ASP A 475 -43.94 12.48 19.34
N LEU A 476 -43.42 13.70 19.40
CA LEU A 476 -42.93 14.30 20.65
C LEU A 476 -44.03 14.64 21.68
N ASN A 477 -45.28 14.29 21.42
CA ASN A 477 -46.39 14.35 22.39
C ASN A 477 -46.84 12.93 22.79
N ASN A 478 -46.10 11.90 22.42
CA ASN A 478 -46.38 10.49 22.69
C ASN A 478 -47.65 9.96 21.97
N ARG A 479 -48.06 10.57 20.87
CA ARG A 479 -49.12 10.06 19.98
C ARG A 479 -48.50 9.11 18.96
N LYS A 480 -49.16 7.99 18.67
CA LYS A 480 -48.65 7.01 17.69
C LYS A 480 -48.51 7.65 16.31
N THR A 481 -47.41 7.35 15.64
CA THR A 481 -47.15 7.74 14.24
C THR A 481 -46.89 6.50 13.40
N ASN A 482 -46.72 6.69 12.09
CA ASN A 482 -46.36 5.59 11.20
C ASN A 482 -45.01 4.98 11.63
N PRO A 483 -44.88 3.65 11.67
CA PRO A 483 -43.63 3.01 12.03
C PRO A 483 -42.47 3.50 11.14
N VAL A 484 -41.28 3.59 11.72
CA VAL A 484 -40.04 3.88 11.01
C VAL A 484 -39.54 2.58 10.42
N LYS A 485 -39.55 2.48 9.09
CA LYS A 485 -38.95 1.37 8.35
C LYS A 485 -37.48 1.71 8.06
N ILE A 486 -36.57 0.88 8.53
CA ILE A 486 -35.13 0.96 8.24
C ILE A 486 -34.75 -0.28 7.45
N GLU A 487 -34.33 -0.08 6.21
CA GLU A 487 -33.90 -1.14 5.29
C GLU A 487 -32.75 -0.56 4.45
N PHE A 488 -31.61 -1.22 4.48
CA PHE A 488 -30.40 -0.78 3.80
C PHE A 488 -29.53 -1.98 3.45
N GLU A 489 -28.80 -1.86 2.35
CA GLU A 489 -27.97 -2.94 1.82
C GLU A 489 -26.54 -2.89 2.35
N ASP A 490 -26.01 -1.67 2.51
CA ASP A 490 -24.61 -1.44 2.89
C ASP A 490 -24.44 -0.27 3.87
N TYR A 491 -23.21 -0.06 4.33
CA TYR A 491 -22.83 0.98 5.27
C TYR A 491 -21.62 1.77 4.77
N ALA A 492 -21.68 3.09 4.89
CA ALA A 492 -20.55 3.96 4.56
C ALA A 492 -20.45 5.17 5.50
N ILE A 493 -19.24 5.70 5.63
CA ILE A 493 -18.96 6.93 6.38
C ILE A 493 -18.84 8.08 5.39
N ILE A 494 -19.55 9.16 5.65
CA ILE A 494 -19.37 10.43 4.94
C ILE A 494 -18.05 11.03 5.41
N LYS A 495 -17.07 11.14 4.50
CA LYS A 495 -15.73 11.65 4.78
C LYS A 495 -15.65 13.13 4.49
N GLN A 496 -14.97 13.93 5.34
CA GLN A 496 -14.64 15.31 5.00
C GLN A 496 -13.78 15.37 3.72
N PRO A 497 -14.01 16.34 2.83
CA PRO A 497 -14.98 17.45 2.94
C PRO A 497 -16.41 17.14 2.46
N ASN A 498 -16.73 15.91 2.10
CA ASN A 498 -18.05 15.59 1.53
C ASN A 498 -19.18 15.69 2.57
N LEU A 499 -20.39 15.94 2.08
CA LEU A 499 -21.61 16.05 2.87
C LEU A 499 -22.65 14.97 2.55
N SER A 500 -22.35 14.04 1.64
CA SER A 500 -23.12 12.82 1.44
C SER A 500 -22.23 11.66 1.00
N LEU A 501 -22.87 10.54 0.64
CA LEU A 501 -22.22 9.39 0.03
C LEU A 501 -22.12 9.49 -1.50
N GLY A 502 -22.77 10.48 -2.12
CA GLY A 502 -22.87 10.64 -3.57
C GLY A 502 -24.12 9.98 -4.17
N SER A 503 -24.23 10.07 -5.49
CA SER A 503 -25.42 9.64 -6.23
C SER A 503 -25.62 8.13 -6.18
N GLY A 504 -26.87 7.69 -6.03
CA GLY A 504 -27.24 6.27 -6.04
C GLY A 504 -26.94 5.52 -4.73
N CYS A 505 -26.68 6.24 -3.63
CA CYS A 505 -26.44 5.67 -2.31
C CYS A 505 -27.65 5.77 -1.37
N ASP A 506 -28.88 5.79 -1.90
CA ASP A 506 -30.11 5.92 -1.12
C ASP A 506 -30.46 4.68 -0.28
N GLU A 507 -29.92 3.52 -0.64
CA GLU A 507 -30.05 2.26 0.10
C GLU A 507 -28.83 1.97 1.00
N VAL A 508 -27.91 2.93 1.15
CA VAL A 508 -26.73 2.81 2.01
C VAL A 508 -26.93 3.61 3.29
N LEU A 509 -26.73 2.96 4.45
CA LEU A 509 -26.75 3.66 5.73
C LEU A 509 -25.48 4.51 5.87
N GLY A 510 -25.63 5.83 5.73
CA GLY A 510 -24.55 6.79 5.88
C GLY A 510 -24.37 7.23 7.33
N ARG A 511 -23.15 7.14 7.88
CA ARG A 511 -22.75 7.78 9.14
C ARG A 511 -22.01 9.08 8.86
N GLY A 512 -22.46 10.18 9.48
CA GLY A 512 -21.70 11.43 9.44
C GLY A 512 -20.34 11.30 10.15
N PHE A 513 -19.31 12.04 9.71
CA PHE A 513 -18.04 12.11 10.44
C PHE A 513 -18.19 12.75 11.85
N ASP A 514 -17.17 12.68 12.70
CA ASP A 514 -17.22 13.36 14.00
C ASP A 514 -17.29 14.89 13.86
N GLY A 515 -18.30 15.50 14.49
CA GLY A 515 -18.65 16.90 14.28
C GLY A 515 -19.51 17.16 13.02
N TYR A 516 -19.94 16.11 12.30
CA TYR A 516 -20.90 16.25 11.21
C TYR A 516 -22.17 16.95 11.71
N PRO A 517 -22.71 17.93 10.97
CA PRO A 517 -23.81 18.72 11.49
C PRO A 517 -25.04 17.87 11.79
N ARG A 518 -25.69 18.11 12.94
CA ARG A 518 -27.06 17.68 13.33
C ARG A 518 -27.36 16.18 13.37
N PHE A 519 -27.16 15.42 12.31
CA PHE A 519 -27.60 14.03 12.17
C PHE A 519 -26.44 13.05 12.35
N ASP A 520 -26.74 11.92 12.97
CA ASP A 520 -25.75 10.85 13.17
C ASP A 520 -25.78 9.88 11.98
N PHE A 521 -26.98 9.44 11.59
CA PHE A 521 -27.17 8.55 10.45
C PHE A 521 -28.15 9.14 9.43
N MET A 522 -27.93 8.81 8.16
CA MET A 522 -28.82 9.14 7.05
C MET A 522 -29.02 7.92 6.16
N LEU A 523 -30.26 7.73 5.70
CA LEU A 523 -30.66 6.65 4.82
C LEU A 523 -31.70 7.17 3.84
N GLY A 524 -31.29 7.43 2.60
CA GLY A 524 -32.15 7.99 1.57
C GLY A 524 -32.80 9.32 2.01
N THR A 525 -34.08 9.30 2.34
CA THR A 525 -34.84 10.48 2.84
C THR A 525 -35.08 10.49 4.35
N ILE A 526 -34.44 9.57 5.09
CA ILE A 526 -34.56 9.41 6.54
C ILE A 526 -33.30 9.98 7.20
N PHE A 527 -33.48 10.94 8.10
CA PHE A 527 -32.40 11.58 8.85
C PHE A 527 -32.55 11.25 10.34
N ILE A 528 -31.51 10.70 10.95
CA ILE A 528 -31.58 10.08 12.28
C ILE A 528 -30.63 10.78 13.25
N GLN A 529 -31.18 11.26 14.36
CA GLN A 529 -30.43 11.69 15.54
C GLN A 529 -30.50 10.62 16.63
N VAL A 530 -29.38 10.33 17.27
CA VAL A 530 -29.30 9.33 18.35
C VAL A 530 -28.77 9.97 19.62
N SER A 531 -29.42 9.71 20.76
CA SER A 531 -28.95 10.26 22.04
C SER A 531 -29.53 9.52 23.24
N ILE A 532 -28.77 9.46 24.33
CA ILE A 532 -29.25 9.00 25.63
C ILE A 532 -30.04 10.07 26.39
N SER A 533 -30.02 11.33 25.93
CA SER A 533 -30.77 12.42 26.56
C SER A 533 -32.23 12.43 26.10
N SER A 534 -33.05 13.29 26.70
CA SER A 534 -34.36 13.62 26.13
C SER A 534 -34.22 14.49 24.89
N PHE A 535 -35.20 14.47 23.99
CA PHE A 535 -35.18 15.30 22.79
C PHE A 535 -35.03 16.78 23.14
N THR A 536 -35.77 17.26 24.14
CA THR A 536 -35.69 18.67 24.58
C THR A 536 -34.28 19.05 25.00
N LYS A 537 -33.61 18.22 25.80
CA LYS A 537 -32.24 18.48 26.26
C LYS A 537 -31.28 18.49 25.08
N HIS A 538 -31.36 17.45 24.23
CA HIS A 538 -30.48 17.31 23.08
C HIS A 538 -30.64 18.46 22.07
N ASN A 539 -31.88 18.82 21.71
CA ASN A 539 -32.16 19.89 20.76
C ASN A 539 -31.80 21.29 21.30
N ASN A 540 -31.59 21.46 22.61
CA ASN A 540 -31.15 22.74 23.16
C ASN A 540 -29.64 22.97 22.95
N GLU A 541 -28.88 21.93 22.61
CA GLU A 541 -27.48 22.07 22.20
C GLU A 541 -27.41 22.74 20.81
N SER A 542 -26.63 23.80 20.70
CA SER A 542 -26.57 24.62 19.48
C SER A 542 -26.08 23.85 18.25
N SER A 543 -25.30 22.79 18.45
CA SER A 543 -24.77 21.88 17.42
C SER A 543 -25.74 20.77 17.03
N LYS A 544 -26.83 20.56 17.78
CA LYS A 544 -27.82 19.49 17.58
C LYS A 544 -29.23 20.01 17.32
N ASN A 545 -29.47 21.32 17.41
CA ASN A 545 -30.77 21.93 17.11
C ASN A 545 -31.21 21.68 15.66
N ILE A 546 -32.36 21.03 15.49
CA ILE A 546 -32.90 20.63 14.18
C ILE A 546 -33.24 21.83 13.29
N GLU A 547 -33.64 22.99 13.83
CA GLU A 547 -33.95 24.17 13.00
C GLU A 547 -32.78 24.56 12.10
N LYS A 548 -31.57 24.46 12.64
CA LYS A 548 -30.34 24.77 11.90
C LYS A 548 -30.04 23.79 10.77
N ALA A 549 -30.74 22.66 10.66
CA ALA A 549 -30.64 21.77 9.51
C ALA A 549 -31.42 22.30 8.28
N PHE A 550 -32.34 23.25 8.50
CA PHE A 550 -33.15 23.92 7.48
C PHE A 550 -32.67 25.33 7.15
N GLU A 551 -31.66 25.82 7.87
CA GLU A 551 -31.01 27.11 7.62
C GLU A 551 -29.81 26.91 6.67
N PRO A 552 -29.45 27.91 5.84
CA PRO A 552 -28.26 27.87 5.01
C PRO A 552 -27.04 27.44 5.81
N MET A 553 -26.30 26.45 5.31
CA MET A 553 -25.18 25.92 6.05
C MET A 553 -24.04 26.97 6.09
N LEU A 554 -23.31 27.03 7.20
CA LEU A 554 -22.10 27.85 7.27
C LEU A 554 -20.90 27.08 6.70
N PRO A 555 -19.92 27.78 6.06
CA PRO A 555 -18.68 27.17 5.61
C PRO A 555 -17.98 26.39 6.73
N GLN A 556 -17.37 25.27 6.37
CA GLN A 556 -16.67 24.37 7.28
C GLN A 556 -15.34 23.94 6.65
N ALA A 557 -14.45 23.32 7.44
CA ALA A 557 -13.14 22.91 6.95
C ALA A 557 -13.25 22.02 5.70
N GLY A 558 -12.81 22.56 4.56
CA GLY A 558 -12.84 21.90 3.25
C GLY A 558 -14.16 22.06 2.46
N ILE A 559 -15.17 22.75 2.99
CA ILE A 559 -16.43 23.08 2.30
C ILE A 559 -16.56 24.60 2.23
N THR A 560 -16.51 25.15 1.02
CA THR A 560 -16.59 26.60 0.79
C THR A 560 -18.04 27.09 0.74
N ALA A 561 -18.22 28.42 0.85
CA ALA A 561 -19.53 29.04 0.66
C ALA A 561 -20.11 28.76 -0.75
N ASN A 562 -19.24 28.63 -1.75
CA ASN A 562 -19.63 28.31 -3.12
C ASN A 562 -20.15 26.87 -3.22
N ASP A 563 -19.55 25.92 -2.50
CA ASP A 563 -20.01 24.52 -2.47
C ASP A 563 -21.39 24.42 -1.81
N ILE A 564 -21.63 25.21 -0.77
CA ILE A 564 -22.92 25.28 -0.08
C ILE A 564 -23.97 25.92 -0.99
N ASN A 565 -23.61 27.00 -1.69
CA ASN A 565 -24.49 27.76 -2.58
C ASN A 565 -25.82 28.15 -1.91
N GLY A 566 -25.74 28.59 -0.64
CA GLY A 566 -26.90 28.98 0.17
C GLY A 566 -27.82 27.84 0.61
N ARG A 567 -27.51 26.59 0.27
CA ARG A 567 -28.33 25.42 0.63
C ARG A 567 -28.17 25.05 2.09
N ASN A 568 -29.22 24.46 2.67
CA ASN A 568 -29.13 23.86 3.99
C ASN A 568 -28.59 22.43 3.94
N GLN A 569 -28.32 21.85 5.11
CA GLN A 569 -27.72 20.52 5.20
C GLN A 569 -28.56 19.42 4.51
N ILE A 570 -29.88 19.47 4.68
CA ILE A 570 -30.81 18.47 4.12
C ILE A 570 -30.80 18.56 2.60
N GLU A 571 -30.86 19.78 2.06
CA GLU A 571 -30.80 20.06 0.63
C GLU A 571 -29.51 19.54 0.01
N ILE A 572 -28.35 19.81 0.63
CA ILE A 572 -27.06 19.33 0.13
C ILE A 572 -27.04 17.80 0.05
N TYR A 573 -27.42 17.12 1.14
CA TYR A 573 -27.41 15.66 1.19
C TYR A 573 -28.36 15.05 0.13
N LEU A 574 -29.57 15.59 -0.01
CA LEU A 574 -30.55 15.08 -0.99
C LEU A 574 -30.15 15.40 -2.42
N ASP A 575 -29.55 16.57 -2.68
CA ASP A 575 -29.06 16.97 -3.99
C ASP A 575 -27.93 16.05 -4.47
N GLU A 576 -27.01 15.69 -3.58
CA GLU A 576 -25.91 14.80 -3.93
C GLU A 576 -26.38 13.36 -4.19
N ILE A 577 -27.42 12.88 -3.49
CA ILE A 577 -27.96 11.53 -3.71
C ILE A 577 -28.88 11.45 -4.92
N TYR A 578 -29.86 12.35 -5.00
CA TYR A 578 -30.96 12.27 -5.97
C TYR A 578 -30.84 13.28 -7.11
N GLY A 579 -29.75 14.05 -7.19
CA GLY A 579 -29.58 15.16 -8.14
C GLY A 579 -30.17 16.48 -7.61
N PRO A 580 -29.81 17.62 -8.23
CA PRO A 580 -30.03 18.96 -7.68
C PRO A 580 -31.51 19.33 -7.55
N THR A 581 -31.78 20.53 -7.02
CA THR A 581 -33.09 21.24 -6.93
C THR A 581 -34.00 20.81 -5.79
N HIS A 582 -33.43 20.23 -4.73
CA HIS A 582 -34.18 20.04 -3.49
C HIS A 582 -34.32 21.36 -2.75
N SER A 583 -35.47 21.52 -2.09
CA SER A 583 -35.71 22.58 -1.13
C SER A 583 -36.29 21.97 0.13
N ALA A 584 -35.73 22.31 1.29
CA ALA A 584 -36.17 21.86 2.60
C ALA A 584 -36.41 23.08 3.50
N ARG A 585 -37.63 23.23 4.01
CA ARG A 585 -38.00 24.35 4.91
C ARG A 585 -38.98 23.91 5.96
N ILE A 586 -39.00 24.62 7.09
CA ILE A 586 -40.05 24.47 8.10
C ILE A 586 -41.16 25.46 7.76
N ASP A 587 -42.39 24.98 7.59
CA ASP A 587 -43.54 25.84 7.36
C ASP A 587 -43.76 26.75 8.60
N PRO A 588 -43.79 28.08 8.45
CA PRO A 588 -43.81 28.99 9.59
C PRO A 588 -45.09 28.90 10.42
N ILE A 589 -46.19 28.44 9.82
CA ILE A 589 -47.52 28.40 10.44
C ILE A 589 -47.77 27.02 11.07
N SER A 590 -47.74 25.97 10.25
CA SER A 590 -48.01 24.58 10.65
C SER A 590 -46.82 23.90 11.33
N ARG A 591 -45.62 24.46 11.22
CA ARG A 591 -44.35 23.89 11.72
C ARG A 591 -43.98 22.53 11.13
N LYS A 592 -44.63 22.16 10.03
CA LYS A 592 -44.35 20.93 9.27
C LYS A 592 -43.09 21.08 8.42
N PHE A 593 -42.40 19.98 8.17
CA PHE A 593 -41.25 19.91 7.29
C PHE A 593 -41.73 19.81 5.84
N ASN A 594 -41.44 20.85 5.06
CA ASN A 594 -41.77 20.88 3.64
C ASN A 594 -40.49 20.62 2.84
N VAL A 595 -40.36 19.39 2.33
CA VAL A 595 -39.25 18.97 1.48
C VAL A 595 -39.77 18.68 0.08
N SER A 596 -39.18 19.33 -0.92
CA SER A 596 -39.61 19.23 -2.32
C SER A 596 -38.42 19.10 -3.26
N LYS A 597 -38.63 18.52 -4.44
CA LYS A 597 -37.70 18.52 -5.57
C LYS A 597 -38.41 19.13 -6.77
N ASN A 598 -37.83 20.16 -7.38
CA ASN A 598 -38.49 20.93 -8.46
C ASN A 598 -39.92 21.39 -8.08
N GLY A 599 -40.11 21.84 -6.83
CA GLY A 599 -41.40 22.26 -6.30
C GLY A 599 -42.42 21.14 -6.03
N LYS A 600 -42.12 19.88 -6.38
CA LYS A 600 -42.97 18.72 -6.06
C LYS A 600 -42.55 18.13 -4.71
N HIS A 601 -43.54 17.86 -3.85
CA HIS A 601 -43.30 17.24 -2.54
C HIS A 601 -42.50 15.93 -2.68
N LYS A 602 -41.44 15.77 -1.90
CA LYS A 602 -40.62 14.55 -1.85
C LYS A 602 -41.27 13.58 -0.85
N PRO A 603 -41.93 12.50 -1.32
CA PRO A 603 -42.53 11.54 -0.39
C PRO A 603 -41.46 10.82 0.43
N GLY A 604 -41.83 10.42 1.65
CA GLY A 604 -40.96 9.61 2.50
C GLY A 604 -39.90 10.37 3.32
N PHE A 605 -39.82 11.70 3.22
CA PHE A 605 -38.95 12.49 4.10
C PHE A 605 -39.35 12.33 5.56
N ARG A 606 -38.37 12.00 6.42
CA ARG A 606 -38.58 11.85 7.86
C ARG A 606 -37.34 12.26 8.66
N ILE A 607 -37.58 12.93 9.78
CA ILE A 607 -36.58 13.11 10.84
C ILE A 607 -36.95 12.19 12.00
N VAL A 608 -36.00 11.37 12.41
CA VAL A 608 -36.16 10.35 13.45
C VAL A 608 -35.23 10.67 14.61
N TYR A 609 -35.78 10.67 15.82
CA TYR A 609 -35.03 10.76 17.06
C TYR A 609 -35.09 9.43 17.80
N ILE A 610 -33.94 8.76 17.96
CA ILE A 610 -33.83 7.49 18.67
C ILE A 610 -33.23 7.76 20.05
N ARG A 611 -34.02 7.46 21.09
CA ARG A 611 -33.61 7.65 22.48
C ARG A 611 -32.98 6.38 23.07
N GLY A 612 -31.78 6.53 23.61
CA GLY A 612 -30.98 5.45 24.21
C GLY A 612 -31.11 5.26 25.71
N SER A 613 -32.12 5.87 26.34
CA SER A 613 -32.37 5.75 27.78
C SER A 613 -33.86 5.59 28.07
N PRO A 614 -34.24 4.96 29.20
CA PRO A 614 -35.63 4.86 29.61
C PRO A 614 -36.32 6.24 29.69
N GLY A 615 -37.58 6.29 29.27
CA GLY A 615 -38.42 7.48 29.36
C GLY A 615 -39.35 7.66 28.17
N THR A 616 -40.39 8.48 28.36
CA THR A 616 -41.40 8.75 27.34
C THR A 616 -41.10 10.01 26.55
N ALA A 617 -41.71 10.12 25.36
CA ALA A 617 -41.54 11.24 24.44
C ALA A 617 -42.22 12.55 24.91
N LYS A 618 -42.78 12.63 26.11
CA LYS A 618 -43.65 13.76 26.56
C LYS A 618 -42.89 15.10 26.60
N HIS A 619 -42.81 15.77 25.47
CA HIS A 619 -42.09 17.02 25.27
C HIS A 619 -43.03 18.10 24.73
N SER A 620 -44.14 18.35 25.42
CA SER A 620 -45.28 19.16 24.95
C SER A 620 -44.91 20.47 24.24
N THR A 621 -43.98 21.26 24.79
CA THR A 621 -43.51 22.50 24.16
C THR A 621 -42.77 22.25 22.85
N LYS A 622 -41.86 21.27 22.81
CA LYS A 622 -41.12 20.92 21.59
C LYS A 622 -41.97 20.16 20.59
N GLY A 623 -42.97 19.39 21.03
CA GLY A 623 -43.91 18.69 20.15
C GLY A 623 -44.88 19.61 19.43
N LYS A 624 -45.17 20.80 19.98
CA LYS A 624 -45.82 21.87 19.20
C LYS A 624 -44.89 22.48 18.15
N LYS A 625 -43.59 22.57 18.47
CA LYS A 625 -42.58 23.18 17.60
C LYS A 625 -42.14 22.26 16.45
N PHE A 626 -42.13 20.96 16.68
CA PHE A 626 -41.71 19.94 15.71
C PHE A 626 -42.70 18.75 15.72
N PRO A 627 -43.91 18.94 15.17
CA PRO A 627 -44.97 17.93 15.24
C PRO A 627 -44.68 16.66 14.44
N GLU A 628 -43.74 16.69 13.49
CA GLU A 628 -43.46 15.59 12.55
C GLU A 628 -42.19 14.79 12.88
N ILE A 629 -41.53 15.07 14.00
CA ILE A 629 -40.40 14.24 14.46
C ILE A 629 -40.92 12.90 14.95
N ALA A 630 -40.43 11.83 14.33
CA ALA A 630 -40.67 10.47 14.79
C ALA A 630 -39.73 10.14 15.95
N HIS A 631 -40.29 9.91 17.14
CA HIS A 631 -39.58 9.51 18.33
C HIS A 631 -39.65 7.99 18.52
N VAL A 632 -38.50 7.33 18.57
CA VAL A 632 -38.38 5.90 18.91
C VAL A 632 -37.85 5.78 20.34
N THR A 633 -38.59 5.05 21.19
CA THR A 633 -38.25 4.90 22.61
C THR A 633 -37.17 3.84 22.81
N PHE A 634 -36.48 3.92 23.96
CA PHE A 634 -35.51 2.90 24.35
C PHE A 634 -36.15 1.51 24.46
N ASP A 635 -37.39 1.40 24.96
CA ASP A 635 -38.10 0.12 25.06
C ASP A 635 -38.43 -0.49 23.69
N GLU A 636 -38.67 0.34 22.67
CA GLU A 636 -38.88 -0.13 21.30
C GLU A 636 -37.58 -0.67 20.71
N ILE A 637 -36.47 0.06 20.87
CA ILE A 637 -35.14 -0.39 20.45
C ILE A 637 -34.75 -1.67 21.21
N LYS A 638 -35.00 -1.72 22.51
CA LYS A 638 -34.71 -2.87 23.36
C LYS A 638 -35.41 -4.13 22.86
N ARG A 639 -36.71 -4.03 22.53
CA ARG A 639 -37.50 -5.15 22.01
C ARG A 639 -37.11 -5.56 20.58
N ASN A 640 -36.84 -4.62 19.69
CA ASN A 640 -36.64 -4.98 18.27
C ASN A 640 -35.17 -5.23 17.90
N LEU A 641 -34.22 -4.60 18.59
CA LEU A 641 -32.80 -4.67 18.25
C LEU A 641 -31.96 -5.37 19.33
N PHE A 642 -32.41 -5.38 20.59
CA PHE A 642 -31.60 -5.93 21.70
C PHE A 642 -32.15 -7.21 22.34
N GLN A 643 -33.29 -7.74 21.88
CA GLN A 643 -33.93 -8.90 22.49
C GLN A 643 -33.06 -10.16 22.52
N ASN A 644 -32.19 -10.36 21.51
CA ASN A 644 -31.28 -11.53 21.46
C ASN A 644 -29.97 -11.31 22.22
N VAL A 645 -29.84 -10.19 22.94
CA VAL A 645 -28.61 -9.74 23.62
C VAL A 645 -28.77 -9.75 25.13
N LEU A 646 -29.99 -9.44 25.56
CA LEU A 646 -30.50 -9.45 26.93
C LEU A 646 -30.89 -10.87 27.30
#